data_AF-A0A3S0X919-F1
#
_entry.id   AF-A0A3S0X919-F1
#
_cell.length_a   1.000
_cell.length_b   1.000
_cell.length_c   1.000
_cell.angle_alpha   90.00
_cell.angle_beta   90.00
_cell.angle_gamma   90.00
#
_symmetry.space_group_name_H-M   'P 1'
#
loop_
_entity.id
_entity.type
_entity.pdbx_description
1 polymer ?
#
loop_
_entity_poly.entity_id
_entity_poly.type
_entity_poly.pdbx_seq_one_letter_code
_entity_poly.pdbx_strand_id
1 'polypeptide(L)'
;MFTSSLIQKAYELTAYSNTRDKLRYKEEVQKLLLFNKSNKGNDLLIPLNFYLGLLDNTQSALFPYMNETQKNQTLRDLQVTYLLLMSELKYELEHQKKENSKKYQEDLKKCQELIDALMYSQFCTEQQIKPSPEHAYFSDGKPVAYTGLAVGQAFAEEMVAMTSGSTTKEIRDNMGWINEKRLYWVWASVFLKTTLSLLPEDFFNVDQANAVVSSPDLYTGTMSWGLYYFRFALNLGLLLKHTIAGPWMSAEEKSEGWTERFKTQWAQRKFSLLNDSIWATGNLLCFFWLYGKGAAGTWGDILTIALLVFDISLAVWDYEEQRTQYNQQINDYEEALNHLKKQATDLKLSNEKIQKELNELKLALAEAQEESQMQSLQMRISTLQIKKAEQEDSVKELDIQVSALERAKAKCEREWNYQKMTLATSIAYAVGLMLAFVLLTGPFFPFAAATIAAMTIAGAVLCFAFSVINNAIKGGIEIHKTKMTVKELRADQEERIRAFKELAALPHAEENAKKLMFLEIKKLKIESEYQEKLITLQTMKLMRSILIESMIPPLVFLSLVFLPLGAGLGILAAALALAIGTNVLINKLFKAEKEEMKDLDEKEYQEFCADPDNWDKKANNALSFFKNKDKEAVASEQNSEELMPLLSQSGQTSS
;
A
#
# COMPACT_ATOMS: atom_id res chain seq x y z
N MET A 1 -2.57 -13.38 20.48
CA MET A 1 -1.51 -13.95 21.37
C MET A 1 -0.18 -14.29 20.64
N PHE A 2 -0.16 -14.48 19.32
CA PHE A 2 0.99 -15.08 18.61
C PHE A 2 2.07 -14.11 18.10
N THR A 3 1.74 -12.82 17.97
CA THR A 3 2.66 -11.81 17.42
C THR A 3 3.75 -11.41 18.41
N SER A 4 3.43 -11.22 19.70
CA SER A 4 4.45 -10.92 20.73
C SER A 4 5.40 -12.10 20.97
N SER A 5 4.90 -13.34 20.92
CA SER A 5 5.73 -14.53 21.11
C SER A 5 6.69 -14.74 19.95
N LEU A 6 6.30 -14.38 18.72
CA LEU A 6 7.17 -14.48 17.56
C LEU A 6 8.28 -13.42 17.54
N ILE A 7 7.94 -12.18 17.91
CA ILE A 7 8.93 -11.10 18.09
C ILE A 7 9.94 -11.50 19.17
N GLN A 8 9.45 -11.92 20.34
CA GLN A 8 10.30 -12.40 21.42
C GLN A 8 11.19 -13.55 20.96
N LYS A 9 10.66 -14.50 20.19
CA LYS A 9 11.48 -15.62 19.69
C LYS A 9 12.55 -15.18 18.71
N ALA A 10 12.24 -14.24 17.82
CA ALA A 10 13.23 -13.67 16.91
C ALA A 10 14.34 -12.93 17.68
N TYR A 11 13.99 -12.22 18.75
CA TYR A 11 14.94 -11.63 19.69
C TYR A 11 15.84 -12.66 20.36
N GLU A 12 15.27 -13.73 20.93
CA GLU A 12 16.06 -14.80 21.56
C GLU A 12 17.05 -15.46 20.60
N LEU A 13 16.62 -15.69 19.35
CA LEU A 13 17.45 -16.31 18.32
C LEU A 13 18.61 -15.40 17.89
N THR A 14 18.40 -14.09 17.88
CA THR A 14 19.42 -13.11 17.50
C THR A 14 20.30 -12.68 18.68
N ALA A 15 19.89 -12.92 19.93
CA ALA A 15 20.58 -12.48 21.15
C ALA A 15 22.02 -12.99 21.32
N TYR A 16 22.44 -14.04 20.60
CA TYR A 16 23.78 -14.63 20.69
C TYR A 16 24.59 -14.57 19.38
N SER A 17 24.10 -13.87 18.35
CA SER A 17 24.73 -13.82 17.02
C SER A 17 25.56 -12.55 16.81
N ASN A 18 26.70 -12.43 17.51
CA ASN A 18 27.67 -11.37 17.22
C ASN A 18 28.52 -11.67 15.96
N THR A 19 28.45 -12.90 15.45
CA THR A 19 29.20 -13.37 14.27
C THR A 19 28.27 -13.68 13.09
N ARG A 20 28.56 -13.08 11.94
CA ARG A 20 27.83 -13.20 10.66
C ARG A 20 28.04 -14.54 9.95
N ASP A 21 27.78 -15.64 10.64
CA ASP A 21 27.80 -16.93 9.95
C ASP A 21 26.49 -17.11 9.17
N LYS A 22 26.58 -17.07 7.83
CA LYS A 22 25.44 -17.33 6.93
C LYS A 22 24.80 -18.71 7.18
N LEU A 23 25.58 -19.70 7.65
CA LEU A 23 25.04 -21.01 8.03
C LEU A 23 24.14 -20.89 9.26
N ARG A 24 24.51 -20.06 10.23
CA ARG A 24 23.77 -19.89 11.49
C ARG A 24 22.42 -19.20 11.30
N TYR A 25 22.34 -18.16 10.45
CA TYR A 25 21.05 -17.54 10.11
C TYR A 25 20.08 -18.54 9.45
N LYS A 26 20.57 -19.48 8.66
CA LYS A 26 19.72 -20.51 8.05
C LYS A 26 19.08 -21.43 9.09
N GLU A 27 19.81 -21.77 10.15
CA GLU A 27 19.29 -22.53 11.30
C GLU A 27 18.30 -21.72 12.14
N GLU A 28 18.61 -20.45 12.40
CA GLU A 28 17.73 -19.54 13.16
C GLU A 28 16.41 -19.30 12.42
N VAL A 29 16.45 -19.11 11.10
CA VAL A 29 15.26 -19.04 10.26
C VAL A 29 14.42 -20.31 10.40
N GLN A 30 15.04 -21.51 10.36
CA GLN A 30 14.30 -22.76 10.56
C GLN A 30 13.65 -22.83 11.94
N LYS A 31 14.36 -22.43 12.99
CA LYS A 31 13.83 -22.41 14.37
C LYS A 31 12.64 -21.47 14.48
N LEU A 32 12.70 -20.29 13.85
CA LEU A 32 11.62 -19.31 13.88
C LEU A 32 10.38 -19.79 13.11
N LEU A 33 10.58 -20.39 11.93
CA LEU A 33 9.49 -21.00 11.15
C LEU A 33 8.82 -22.16 11.89
N LEU A 34 9.61 -23.05 12.53
CA LEU A 34 9.07 -24.13 13.35
C LEU A 34 8.28 -23.62 14.55
N PHE A 35 8.76 -22.56 15.19
CA PHE A 35 8.06 -21.91 16.30
C PHE A 35 6.73 -21.31 15.82
N ASN A 36 6.73 -20.57 14.71
CA ASN A 36 5.51 -20.02 14.12
C ASN A 36 4.46 -21.12 13.85
N LYS A 37 4.91 -22.23 13.24
CA LYS A 37 4.09 -23.41 12.93
C LYS A 37 3.50 -24.05 14.20
N SER A 38 4.31 -24.25 15.24
CA SER A 38 3.84 -24.84 16.50
C SER A 38 2.75 -24.03 17.21
N ASN A 39 2.71 -22.73 16.94
CA ASN A 39 1.77 -21.80 17.54
C ASN A 39 0.51 -21.57 16.70
N LYS A 40 0.29 -22.31 15.61
CA LYS A 40 -0.83 -22.07 14.66
C LYS A 40 -0.85 -20.62 14.13
N GLY A 41 0.27 -19.91 14.21
CA GLY A 41 0.41 -18.53 13.74
C GLY A 41 0.65 -18.55 12.25
N ASN A 42 -0.29 -18.02 11.47
CA ASN A 42 -0.16 -18.02 10.01
C ASN A 42 0.48 -16.75 9.45
N ASP A 43 0.93 -15.81 10.30
CA ASP A 43 1.30 -14.49 9.80
C ASP A 43 2.58 -13.91 10.41
N LEU A 44 3.70 -14.25 9.77
CA LEU A 44 4.98 -13.57 9.95
C LEU A 44 4.94 -12.11 9.44
N LEU A 45 3.97 -11.75 8.58
CA LEU A 45 3.86 -10.38 8.06
C LEU A 45 3.50 -9.39 9.15
N ILE A 46 2.71 -9.75 10.16
CA ILE A 46 2.35 -8.79 11.23
C ILE A 46 3.62 -8.30 11.97
N PRO A 47 4.46 -9.17 12.55
CA PRO A 47 5.69 -8.73 13.18
C PRO A 47 6.68 -8.17 12.16
N LEU A 48 6.78 -8.75 10.97
CA LEU A 48 7.66 -8.21 9.92
C LEU A 48 7.26 -6.78 9.53
N ASN A 49 5.98 -6.47 9.37
CA ASN A 49 5.50 -5.13 8.99
C ASN A 49 5.87 -4.07 10.03
N PHE A 50 5.89 -4.45 11.31
CA PHE A 50 6.41 -3.58 12.37
C PHE A 50 7.90 -3.28 12.17
N TYR A 51 8.71 -4.33 11.95
CA TYR A 51 10.15 -4.22 11.75
C TYR A 51 10.56 -3.59 10.41
N LEU A 52 9.77 -3.77 9.36
CA LEU A 52 9.92 -3.05 8.09
C LEU A 52 9.73 -1.54 8.30
N GLY A 53 8.81 -1.15 9.19
CA GLY A 53 8.70 0.25 9.62
C GLY A 53 9.99 0.76 10.29
N LEU A 54 10.65 -0.06 11.13
CA LEU A 54 11.93 0.29 11.75
C LEU A 54 13.06 0.39 10.70
N LEU A 55 13.13 -0.56 9.77
CA LEU A 55 14.08 -0.57 8.66
C LEU A 55 13.89 0.64 7.74
N ASP A 56 12.65 0.99 7.43
CA ASP A 56 12.33 2.17 6.63
C ASP A 56 12.72 3.46 7.32
N ASN A 57 12.67 3.48 8.65
CA ASN A 57 13.08 4.60 9.49
C ASN A 57 14.59 4.67 9.78
N THR A 58 15.36 3.60 9.60
CA THR A 58 16.80 3.58 9.87
C THR A 58 17.64 3.97 8.65
N GLN A 59 18.65 4.82 8.83
CA GLN A 59 19.60 5.24 7.78
C GLN A 59 21.02 5.35 8.36
N SER A 60 22.03 5.11 7.52
CA SER A 60 23.44 5.12 7.93
C SER A 60 23.92 6.48 8.45
N ALA A 61 23.37 7.58 7.91
CA ALA A 61 23.64 8.94 8.36
C ALA A 61 23.31 9.19 9.84
N LEU A 62 22.44 8.36 10.45
CA LEU A 62 22.07 8.46 11.86
C LEU A 62 23.16 7.90 12.80
N PHE A 63 23.94 6.92 12.35
CA PHE A 63 24.82 6.10 13.20
C PHE A 63 25.92 6.88 13.92
N PRO A 64 26.57 7.90 13.32
CA PRO A 64 27.58 8.70 14.02
C PRO A 64 27.04 9.42 15.27
N TYR A 65 25.72 9.64 15.34
CA TYR A 65 25.05 10.41 16.39
C TYR A 65 24.27 9.55 17.39
N MET A 66 24.29 8.23 17.23
CA MET A 66 23.70 7.31 18.21
C MET A 66 24.69 7.03 19.34
N ASN A 67 24.21 6.97 20.58
CA ASN A 67 25.00 6.44 21.69
C ASN A 67 25.12 4.91 21.58
N GLU A 68 26.03 4.29 22.36
CA GLU A 68 26.27 2.84 22.28
C GLU A 68 25.01 2.01 22.58
N THR A 69 24.17 2.43 23.53
CA THR A 69 22.91 1.73 23.82
C THR A 69 21.97 1.76 22.61
N GLN A 70 21.83 2.91 21.95
CA GLN A 70 21.03 3.06 20.74
C GLN A 70 21.59 2.25 19.59
N LYS A 71 22.90 2.28 19.35
CA LYS A 71 23.56 1.46 18.31
C LYS A 71 23.29 -0.02 18.53
N ASN A 72 23.44 -0.50 19.76
CA ASN A 72 23.19 -1.90 20.11
C ASN A 72 21.72 -2.29 19.94
N GLN A 73 20.79 -1.40 20.32
CA GLN A 73 19.36 -1.63 20.13
C GLN A 73 18.99 -1.65 18.63
N THR A 74 19.43 -0.65 17.85
CA THR A 74 19.20 -0.60 16.40
C THR A 74 19.83 -1.79 15.69
N LEU A 75 21.04 -2.21 16.10
CA LEU A 75 21.66 -3.43 15.59
C LEU A 75 20.79 -4.66 15.86
N ARG A 76 20.23 -4.77 17.08
CA ARG A 76 19.30 -5.86 17.42
C ARG A 76 18.02 -5.80 16.61
N ASP A 77 17.39 -4.64 16.50
CA ASP A 77 16.18 -4.46 15.71
C ASP A 77 16.42 -4.83 14.23
N LEU A 78 17.55 -4.44 13.66
CA LEU A 78 17.94 -4.80 12.29
C LEU A 78 18.20 -6.30 12.15
N GLN A 79 18.84 -6.95 13.12
CA GLN A 79 19.05 -8.40 13.08
C GLN A 79 17.75 -9.18 13.21
N VAL A 80 16.82 -8.73 14.06
CA VAL A 80 15.47 -9.27 14.14
C VAL A 80 14.73 -9.05 12.82
N THR A 81 14.82 -7.85 12.25
CA THR A 81 14.24 -7.53 10.94
C THR A 81 14.81 -8.43 9.85
N TYR A 82 16.12 -8.62 9.82
CA TYR A 82 16.82 -9.48 8.86
C TYR A 82 16.38 -10.94 9.01
N LEU A 83 16.26 -11.44 10.25
CA LEU A 83 15.79 -12.79 10.52
C LEU A 83 14.32 -12.98 10.10
N LEU A 84 13.46 -12.00 10.38
CA LEU A 84 12.05 -12.01 9.97
C LEU A 84 11.90 -11.92 8.45
N LEU A 85 12.66 -11.04 7.79
CA LEU A 85 12.71 -10.92 6.33
C LEU A 85 13.22 -12.19 5.67
N MET A 86 14.29 -12.79 6.20
CA MET A 86 14.80 -14.07 5.71
C MET A 86 13.78 -15.19 5.91
N SER A 87 13.08 -15.20 7.05
CA SER A 87 12.05 -16.18 7.35
C SER A 87 10.83 -16.01 6.45
N GLU A 88 10.37 -14.77 6.23
CA GLU A 88 9.24 -14.48 5.34
C GLU A 88 9.60 -14.68 3.88
N LEU A 89 10.78 -14.23 3.42
CA LEU A 89 11.24 -14.51 2.06
C LEU A 89 11.36 -16.01 1.83
N LYS A 90 11.91 -16.75 2.79
CA LYS A 90 12.02 -18.19 2.69
C LYS A 90 10.63 -18.83 2.71
N TYR A 91 9.76 -18.44 3.62
CA TYR A 91 8.36 -18.88 3.69
C TYR A 91 7.66 -18.62 2.36
N GLU A 92 7.71 -17.39 1.84
CA GLU A 92 7.12 -17.02 0.55
C GLU A 92 7.73 -17.79 -0.63
N LEU A 93 9.06 -17.92 -0.72
CA LEU A 93 9.72 -18.70 -1.77
C LEU A 93 9.35 -20.19 -1.70
N GLU A 94 9.25 -20.73 -0.48
CA GLU A 94 8.80 -22.08 -0.21
C GLU A 94 7.34 -22.27 -0.64
N HIS A 95 6.49 -21.27 -0.41
CA HIS A 95 5.09 -21.25 -0.86
C HIS A 95 4.92 -20.64 -2.26
N GLN A 96 6.02 -20.51 -3.01
CA GLN A 96 6.16 -19.90 -4.34
C GLN A 96 5.47 -18.55 -4.56
N LYS A 97 5.24 -17.79 -3.50
CA LYS A 97 4.90 -16.37 -3.56
C LYS A 97 6.19 -15.64 -3.92
N LYS A 98 6.30 -15.19 -5.17
CA LYS A 98 7.44 -14.38 -5.65
C LYS A 98 7.09 -12.91 -5.80
N GLU A 99 5.86 -12.55 -5.43
CA GLU A 99 5.31 -11.20 -5.57
C GLU A 99 6.14 -10.19 -4.79
N ASN A 100 6.53 -10.54 -3.57
CA ASN A 100 7.31 -9.66 -2.71
C ASN A 100 8.80 -10.03 -2.68
N SER A 101 9.23 -11.11 -3.34
CA SER A 101 10.61 -11.62 -3.19
C SER A 101 11.67 -10.60 -3.59
N LYS A 102 11.41 -9.81 -4.65
CA LYS A 102 12.32 -8.74 -5.07
C LYS A 102 12.40 -7.65 -4.01
N LYS A 103 11.25 -7.20 -3.50
CA LYS A 103 11.18 -6.21 -2.42
C LYS A 103 11.90 -6.71 -1.17
N TYR A 104 11.65 -7.94 -0.72
CA TYR A 104 12.35 -8.51 0.43
C TYR A 104 13.84 -8.67 0.21
N GLN A 105 14.30 -8.95 -1.02
CA GLN A 105 15.72 -8.97 -1.34
C GLN A 105 16.35 -7.57 -1.27
N GLU A 106 15.64 -6.55 -1.76
CA GLU A 106 16.03 -5.14 -1.62
C GLU A 106 16.07 -4.73 -0.14
N ASP A 107 15.05 -5.08 0.64
CA ASP A 107 14.96 -4.83 2.08
C ASP A 107 16.05 -5.59 2.86
N LEU A 108 16.35 -6.85 2.49
CA LEU A 108 17.45 -7.63 3.06
C LEU A 108 18.80 -7.01 2.75
N LYS A 109 19.01 -6.57 1.51
CA LYS A 109 20.23 -5.87 1.09
C LYS A 109 20.41 -4.59 1.91
N LYS A 110 19.36 -3.76 2.00
CA LYS A 110 19.34 -2.53 2.81
C LYS A 110 19.61 -2.83 4.29
N CYS A 111 18.96 -3.85 4.84
CA CYS A 111 19.15 -4.25 6.24
C CYS A 111 20.60 -4.69 6.49
N GLN A 112 21.15 -5.51 5.59
CA GLN A 112 22.54 -5.96 5.63
C GLN A 112 23.53 -4.78 5.58
N GLU A 113 23.31 -3.84 4.65
CA GLU A 113 24.08 -2.61 4.50
C GLU A 113 24.08 -1.73 5.77
N LEU A 114 22.94 -1.65 6.47
CA LEU A 114 22.82 -0.92 7.73
C LEU A 114 23.52 -1.65 8.89
N ILE A 115 23.39 -2.97 8.98
CA ILE A 115 24.14 -3.79 9.96
C ILE A 115 25.65 -3.66 9.71
N ASP A 116 26.09 -3.65 8.45
CA ASP A 116 27.50 -3.45 8.06
C ASP A 116 28.03 -2.12 8.53
N ALA A 117 27.30 -1.04 8.25
CA ALA A 117 27.69 0.30 8.65
C ALA A 117 27.73 0.47 10.19
N LEU A 118 26.80 -0.15 10.93
CA LEU A 118 26.85 -0.14 12.40
C LEU A 118 28.05 -0.92 12.96
N MET A 119 28.29 -2.13 12.48
CA MET A 119 29.43 -2.95 12.93
C MET A 119 30.77 -2.30 12.57
N TYR A 120 30.87 -1.70 11.38
CA TYR A 120 32.05 -0.94 10.97
C TYR A 120 32.25 0.29 11.86
N SER A 121 31.19 1.02 12.18
CA SER A 121 31.26 2.15 13.13
C SER A 121 31.76 1.70 14.51
N GLN A 122 31.28 0.56 15.03
CA GLN A 122 31.75 0.00 16.31
C GLN A 122 33.23 -0.39 16.26
N PHE A 123 33.63 -1.12 15.22
CA PHE A 123 35.04 -1.52 15.02
C PHE A 123 35.97 -0.31 14.93
N CYS A 124 35.59 0.73 14.19
CA CYS A 124 36.36 1.97 14.11
C CYS A 124 36.50 2.65 15.47
N THR A 125 35.44 2.69 16.28
CA THR A 125 35.48 3.22 17.65
C THR A 125 36.45 2.42 18.53
N GLU A 126 36.38 1.08 18.51
CA GLU A 126 37.26 0.20 19.29
C GLU A 126 38.74 0.35 18.91
N GLN A 127 39.01 0.51 17.61
CA GLN A 127 40.38 0.64 17.09
C GLN A 127 40.87 2.10 17.06
N GLN A 128 40.05 3.07 17.49
CA GLN A 128 40.33 4.50 17.39
C GLN A 128 40.67 4.96 15.96
N ILE A 129 40.07 4.32 14.96
CA ILE A 129 40.24 4.64 13.54
C ILE A 129 39.16 5.63 13.13
N LYS A 130 39.54 6.73 12.48
CA LYS A 130 38.55 7.65 11.88
C LYS A 130 37.84 6.93 10.73
N PRO A 131 36.52 6.70 10.79
CA PRO A 131 35.81 5.99 9.74
C PRO A 131 35.94 6.76 8.42
N SER A 132 36.35 6.06 7.35
CA SER A 132 36.38 6.62 6.00
C SER A 132 35.03 6.34 5.33
N PRO A 133 34.28 7.36 4.87
CA PRO A 133 32.99 7.16 4.19
C PRO A 133 33.09 6.23 2.98
N GLU A 134 34.27 6.18 2.35
CA GLU A 134 34.53 5.45 1.10
C GLU A 134 34.68 3.93 1.30
N HIS A 135 34.76 3.43 2.55
CA HIS A 135 34.99 2.01 2.83
C HIS A 135 33.73 1.25 3.29
N ALA A 136 32.59 1.93 3.44
CA ALA A 136 31.36 1.32 3.95
C ALA A 136 30.55 0.55 2.88
N TYR A 137 30.84 0.73 1.58
CA TYR A 137 30.04 0.11 0.51
C TYR A 137 30.89 -0.25 -0.72
N PHE A 138 31.17 -1.53 -0.92
CA PHE A 138 31.53 -2.07 -2.22
C PHE A 138 30.41 -3.00 -2.71
N SER A 139 29.55 -2.49 -3.62
CA SER A 139 28.81 -3.34 -4.56
C SER A 139 28.64 -2.64 -5.92
N ASP A 140 28.69 -3.45 -6.98
CA ASP A 140 29.00 -3.11 -8.37
C ASP A 140 28.10 -2.10 -9.10
N GLY A 141 28.79 -1.13 -9.70
CA GLY A 141 28.64 -0.48 -11.01
C GLY A 141 27.38 -0.64 -11.87
N LYS A 142 26.87 0.50 -12.34
CA LYS A 142 26.22 0.65 -13.66
C LYS A 142 26.45 2.05 -14.25
N PRO A 143 26.78 2.18 -15.55
CA PRO A 143 26.58 3.42 -16.30
C PRO A 143 25.39 3.31 -17.28
N VAL A 144 24.67 4.43 -17.45
CA VAL A 144 23.55 4.63 -18.37
C VAL A 144 24.05 5.35 -19.63
N ALA A 145 23.68 4.86 -20.81
CA ALA A 145 23.75 5.61 -22.06
C ALA A 145 22.62 5.14 -23.01
N TYR A 146 22.11 6.07 -23.83
CA TYR A 146 21.13 5.95 -24.93
C TYR A 146 19.65 6.29 -24.62
N THR A 147 19.34 7.59 -24.59
CA THR A 147 18.00 8.19 -24.47
C THR A 147 17.22 8.32 -25.80
N GLY A 148 17.44 7.41 -26.75
CA GLY A 148 16.61 7.25 -27.97
C GLY A 148 15.82 5.94 -28.02
N LEU A 149 16.21 4.96 -27.20
CA LEU A 149 15.57 3.65 -27.07
C LEU A 149 14.42 3.64 -26.06
N ALA A 150 14.33 4.61 -25.14
CA ALA A 150 13.48 4.53 -23.95
C ALA A 150 11.97 4.38 -24.19
N VAL A 151 11.40 4.82 -25.33
CA VAL A 151 9.96 4.69 -25.60
C VAL A 151 9.64 3.32 -26.23
N GLY A 152 10.47 2.86 -27.17
CA GLY A 152 10.35 1.52 -27.75
C GLY A 152 10.81 0.43 -26.79
N GLN A 153 11.79 0.72 -25.94
CA GLN A 153 12.28 -0.14 -24.87
C GLN A 153 11.34 -0.13 -23.68
N ALA A 154 10.66 0.96 -23.30
CA ALA A 154 9.59 0.85 -22.29
C ALA A 154 8.41 0.01 -22.81
N PHE A 155 8.02 0.16 -24.08
CA PHE A 155 6.97 -0.67 -24.67
C PHE A 155 7.40 -2.14 -24.82
N ALA A 156 8.64 -2.39 -25.27
CA ALA A 156 9.21 -3.73 -25.38
C ALA A 156 9.54 -4.34 -24.02
N GLU A 157 9.99 -3.59 -23.01
CA GLU A 157 10.20 -4.02 -21.63
C GLU A 157 8.88 -4.30 -20.94
N GLU A 158 7.80 -3.57 -21.22
CA GLU A 158 6.47 -3.93 -20.70
C GLU A 158 5.96 -5.23 -21.36
N MET A 159 6.18 -5.39 -22.67
CA MET A 159 5.83 -6.63 -23.40
C MET A 159 6.70 -7.83 -23.02
N VAL A 160 8.00 -7.61 -22.81
CA VAL A 160 8.98 -8.61 -22.37
C VAL A 160 8.82 -8.89 -20.88
N ALA A 161 8.51 -7.90 -20.04
CA ALA A 161 8.11 -8.11 -18.64
C ALA A 161 6.86 -9.00 -18.62
N MET A 162 5.80 -8.65 -19.35
CA MET A 162 4.58 -9.47 -19.50
C MET A 162 4.82 -10.92 -19.96
N THR A 163 5.96 -11.23 -20.60
CA THR A 163 6.23 -12.55 -21.19
C THR A 163 7.43 -13.31 -20.63
N SER A 164 8.36 -12.66 -19.93
CA SER A 164 9.66 -13.27 -19.54
C SER A 164 10.09 -13.05 -18.09
N GLY A 165 9.38 -12.23 -17.30
CA GLY A 165 9.75 -11.96 -15.91
C GLY A 165 8.65 -11.40 -15.00
N SER A 166 7.47 -11.07 -15.53
CA SER A 166 6.38 -10.51 -14.75
C SER A 166 5.86 -11.52 -13.74
N THR A 167 5.74 -11.08 -12.50
CA THR A 167 5.00 -11.84 -11.49
C THR A 167 3.55 -12.02 -11.99
N THR A 168 2.88 -13.12 -11.65
CA THR A 168 1.48 -13.37 -12.04
C THR A 168 0.56 -12.18 -11.68
N LYS A 169 0.93 -11.43 -10.64
CA LYS A 169 0.30 -10.19 -10.22
C LYS A 169 0.34 -9.09 -11.30
N GLU A 170 1.49 -8.79 -11.87
CA GLU A 170 1.62 -7.77 -12.94
C GLU A 170 0.79 -8.13 -14.17
N ILE A 171 0.80 -9.41 -14.59
CA ILE A 171 -0.06 -9.88 -15.70
C ILE A 171 -1.53 -9.65 -15.36
N ARG A 172 -1.95 -10.00 -14.14
CA ARG A 172 -3.32 -9.82 -13.66
C ARG A 172 -3.71 -8.34 -13.62
N ASP A 173 -2.83 -7.48 -13.13
CA ASP A 173 -3.10 -6.06 -12.96
C ASP A 173 -3.18 -5.38 -14.35
N ASN A 174 -2.30 -5.76 -15.29
CA ASN A 174 -2.37 -5.33 -16.69
C ASN A 174 -3.66 -5.79 -17.38
N MET A 175 -4.09 -7.03 -17.16
CA MET A 175 -5.39 -7.50 -17.67
C MET A 175 -6.57 -6.74 -17.08
N GLY A 176 -6.53 -6.42 -15.78
CA GLY A 176 -7.52 -5.58 -15.12
C GLY A 176 -7.62 -4.22 -15.81
N TRP A 177 -6.47 -3.59 -16.06
CA TRP A 177 -6.40 -2.31 -16.76
C TRP A 177 -6.92 -2.39 -18.21
N ILE A 178 -6.53 -3.41 -18.98
CA ILE A 178 -7.03 -3.63 -20.36
C ILE A 178 -8.55 -3.83 -20.34
N ASN A 179 -9.07 -4.62 -19.39
CA ASN A 179 -10.49 -4.88 -19.20
C ASN A 179 -11.27 -3.59 -18.88
N GLU A 180 -10.72 -2.72 -18.03
CA GLU A 180 -11.31 -1.40 -17.74
C GLU A 180 -11.36 -0.51 -18.98
N LYS A 181 -10.29 -0.43 -19.78
CA LYS A 181 -10.30 0.36 -21.03
C LYS A 181 -11.24 -0.22 -22.09
N ARG A 182 -11.36 -1.54 -22.16
CA ARG A 182 -12.36 -2.22 -22.99
C ARG A 182 -13.78 -1.84 -22.56
N LEU A 183 -14.10 -1.93 -21.26
CA LEU A 183 -15.42 -1.56 -20.74
C LEU A 183 -15.75 -0.09 -21.01
N TYR A 184 -14.79 0.82 -20.79
CA TYR A 184 -14.92 2.22 -21.17
C TYR A 184 -15.31 2.37 -22.66
N TRP A 185 -14.59 1.71 -23.57
CA TRP A 185 -14.92 1.76 -25.00
C TRP A 185 -16.28 1.14 -25.31
N VAL A 186 -16.65 0.02 -24.68
CA VAL A 186 -17.98 -0.59 -24.87
C VAL A 186 -19.07 0.43 -24.56
N TRP A 187 -19.00 1.12 -23.42
CA TRP A 187 -20.02 2.12 -23.06
C TRP A 187 -19.96 3.38 -23.92
N ALA A 188 -18.76 3.88 -24.23
CA ALA A 188 -18.57 5.02 -25.12
C ALA A 188 -19.11 4.72 -26.54
N SER A 189 -18.81 3.54 -27.08
CA SER A 189 -19.24 3.12 -28.41
C SER A 189 -20.75 2.87 -28.48
N VAL A 190 -21.36 2.31 -27.43
CA VAL A 190 -22.82 2.20 -27.30
C VAL A 190 -23.46 3.59 -27.31
N PHE A 191 -22.97 4.53 -26.49
CA PHE A 191 -23.46 5.91 -26.51
C PHE A 191 -23.36 6.56 -27.89
N LEU A 192 -22.23 6.39 -28.58
CA LEU A 192 -22.03 6.91 -29.93
C LEU A 192 -23.00 6.27 -30.94
N LYS A 193 -23.11 4.94 -30.97
CA LYS A 193 -24.00 4.23 -31.90
C LYS A 193 -25.46 4.58 -31.67
N THR A 194 -25.90 4.68 -30.41
CA THR A 194 -27.25 5.14 -30.08
C THR A 194 -27.47 6.56 -30.59
N THR A 195 -26.52 7.47 -30.38
CA THR A 195 -26.61 8.85 -30.87
C THR A 195 -26.69 8.90 -32.40
N LEU A 196 -25.83 8.14 -33.10
CA LEU A 196 -25.80 8.05 -34.56
C LEU A 196 -27.10 7.46 -35.13
N SER A 197 -27.67 6.45 -34.47
CA SER A 197 -28.91 5.79 -34.92
C SER A 197 -30.16 6.68 -34.89
N LEU A 198 -30.07 7.84 -34.25
CA LEU A 198 -31.17 8.83 -34.17
C LEU A 198 -31.05 9.90 -35.24
N LEU A 199 -29.90 10.00 -35.90
CA LEU A 199 -29.71 10.90 -37.01
C LEU A 199 -30.31 10.28 -38.27
N PRO A 200 -30.86 11.09 -39.19
CA PRO A 200 -31.27 10.63 -40.51
C PRO A 200 -30.12 9.93 -41.25
N GLU A 201 -30.41 8.88 -42.02
CA GLU A 201 -29.39 8.14 -42.80
C GLU A 201 -28.66 9.04 -43.80
N ASP A 202 -29.33 10.08 -44.31
CA ASP A 202 -28.79 11.07 -45.23
C ASP A 202 -28.04 12.24 -44.54
N PHE A 203 -27.90 12.19 -43.20
CA PHE A 203 -27.20 13.22 -42.45
C PHE A 203 -25.68 13.07 -42.55
N PHE A 204 -25.05 13.86 -43.43
CA PHE A 204 -23.59 13.91 -43.63
C PHE A 204 -22.96 12.52 -43.80
N ASN A 205 -22.02 12.12 -42.93
CA ASN A 205 -21.26 10.87 -43.01
C ASN A 205 -21.70 9.84 -41.95
N VAL A 206 -22.97 9.86 -41.50
CA VAL A 206 -23.45 9.01 -40.39
C VAL A 206 -23.19 7.52 -40.60
N ASP A 207 -23.45 6.97 -41.80
CA ASP A 207 -23.21 5.55 -42.08
C ASP A 207 -21.72 5.18 -41.93
N GLN A 208 -20.85 6.04 -42.45
CA GLN A 208 -19.41 5.86 -42.35
C GLN A 208 -18.93 5.99 -40.89
N ALA A 209 -19.45 6.97 -40.16
CA ALA A 209 -19.17 7.13 -38.73
C ALA A 209 -19.58 5.89 -37.94
N ASN A 210 -20.77 5.34 -38.22
CA ASN A 210 -21.28 4.15 -37.57
C ASN A 210 -20.41 2.91 -37.87
N ALA A 211 -19.97 2.75 -39.13
CA ALA A 211 -19.07 1.67 -39.52
C ALA A 211 -17.71 1.75 -38.80
N VAL A 212 -17.14 2.95 -38.67
CA VAL A 212 -15.85 3.17 -37.97
C VAL A 212 -15.99 2.96 -36.46
N VAL A 213 -17.03 3.50 -35.83
CA VAL A 213 -17.28 3.32 -34.39
C VAL A 213 -17.53 1.84 -34.05
N SER A 214 -18.11 1.06 -34.96
CA SER A 214 -18.37 -0.37 -34.78
C SER A 214 -17.18 -1.26 -35.13
N SER A 215 -16.13 -0.73 -35.78
CA SER A 215 -14.99 -1.55 -36.22
C SER A 215 -14.26 -2.28 -35.08
N PRO A 216 -14.15 -1.72 -33.85
CA PRO A 216 -13.50 -2.43 -32.75
C PRO A 216 -14.36 -3.54 -32.12
N ASP A 217 -15.65 -3.65 -32.45
CA ASP A 217 -16.60 -4.54 -31.77
C ASP A 217 -16.16 -6.00 -31.74
N LEU A 218 -15.64 -6.50 -32.86
CA LEU A 218 -15.16 -7.87 -32.95
C LEU A 218 -14.01 -8.12 -31.96
N TYR A 219 -13.08 -7.17 -31.86
CA TYR A 219 -11.94 -7.25 -30.96
C TYR A 219 -12.37 -7.11 -29.50
N THR A 220 -13.19 -6.11 -29.19
CA THR A 220 -13.69 -5.91 -27.82
C THR A 220 -14.60 -7.04 -27.36
N GLY A 221 -15.39 -7.61 -28.27
CA GLY A 221 -16.20 -8.80 -28.02
C GLY A 221 -15.36 -10.05 -27.80
N THR A 222 -14.29 -10.25 -28.57
CA THR A 222 -13.35 -11.36 -28.34
C THR A 222 -12.62 -11.20 -27.01
N MET A 223 -12.19 -9.98 -26.68
CA MET A 223 -11.56 -9.65 -25.39
C MET A 223 -12.51 -9.77 -24.20
N SER A 224 -13.83 -9.67 -24.40
CA SER A 224 -14.80 -9.69 -23.29
C SER A 224 -14.90 -11.06 -22.64
N TRP A 225 -14.67 -12.16 -23.35
CA TRP A 225 -14.60 -13.49 -22.77
C TRP A 225 -13.16 -13.98 -22.63
N GLY A 226 -12.29 -13.65 -23.58
CA GLY A 226 -10.90 -14.12 -23.61
C GLY A 226 -10.08 -13.67 -22.39
N LEU A 227 -10.19 -12.38 -22.01
CA LEU A 227 -9.48 -11.85 -20.83
C LEU A 227 -9.93 -12.52 -19.53
N TYR A 228 -11.23 -12.76 -19.38
CA TYR A 228 -11.75 -13.42 -18.18
C TYR A 228 -11.36 -14.90 -18.13
N TYR A 229 -11.44 -15.66 -19.22
CA TYR A 229 -10.96 -17.06 -19.19
C TYR A 229 -9.46 -17.16 -18.95
N PHE A 230 -8.67 -16.23 -19.47
CA PHE A 230 -7.23 -16.22 -19.20
C PHE A 230 -6.96 -15.90 -17.72
N ARG A 231 -7.62 -14.89 -17.15
CA ARG A 231 -7.52 -14.58 -15.72
C ARG A 231 -8.02 -15.72 -14.83
N PHE A 232 -9.11 -16.38 -15.22
CA PHE A 232 -9.61 -17.60 -14.60
C PHE A 232 -8.55 -18.72 -14.64
N ALA A 233 -7.97 -19.00 -15.80
CA ALA A 233 -6.98 -20.05 -15.98
C ALA A 233 -5.71 -19.78 -15.15
N LEU A 234 -5.27 -18.52 -15.04
CA LEU A 234 -4.16 -18.15 -14.17
C LEU A 234 -4.49 -18.39 -12.69
N ASN A 235 -5.64 -17.92 -12.21
CA ASN A 235 -6.06 -18.10 -10.81
C ASN A 235 -6.31 -19.57 -10.48
N LEU A 236 -6.91 -20.33 -11.40
CA LEU A 236 -7.16 -21.75 -11.24
C LEU A 236 -5.85 -22.53 -11.28
N GLY A 237 -4.95 -22.19 -12.19
CA GLY A 237 -3.61 -22.75 -12.27
C GLY A 237 -2.84 -22.53 -10.98
N LEU A 238 -2.87 -21.32 -10.40
CA LEU A 238 -2.28 -21.05 -9.08
C LEU A 238 -2.95 -21.88 -7.98
N LEU A 239 -4.28 -21.92 -7.94
CA LEU A 239 -5.00 -22.72 -6.95
C LEU A 239 -4.60 -24.20 -7.03
N LEU A 240 -4.59 -24.80 -8.22
CA LEU A 240 -4.22 -26.21 -8.43
C LEU A 240 -2.75 -26.46 -8.14
N LYS A 241 -1.86 -25.58 -8.58
CA LYS A 241 -0.42 -25.62 -8.31
C LYS A 241 -0.14 -25.66 -6.81
N HIS A 242 -0.86 -24.87 -6.02
CA HIS A 242 -0.68 -24.83 -4.57
C HIS A 242 -1.53 -25.87 -3.80
N THR A 243 -2.50 -26.52 -4.46
CA THR A 243 -3.29 -27.62 -3.85
C THR A 243 -2.62 -28.98 -4.07
N ILE A 244 -2.15 -29.25 -5.29
CA ILE A 244 -1.58 -30.54 -5.68
C ILE A 244 -0.09 -30.54 -5.34
N ALA A 245 0.32 -31.47 -4.48
CA ALA A 245 1.73 -31.61 -4.11
C ALA A 245 2.56 -31.98 -5.35
N GLY A 246 3.60 -31.20 -5.63
CA GLY A 246 4.49 -31.42 -6.78
C GLY A 246 5.89 -30.89 -6.56
N PRO A 247 6.85 -31.14 -7.48
CA PRO A 247 8.24 -30.71 -7.34
C PRO A 247 8.43 -29.19 -7.24
N TRP A 248 7.43 -28.42 -7.66
CA TRP A 248 7.42 -26.96 -7.54
C TRP A 248 7.17 -26.48 -6.09
N MET A 249 6.48 -27.27 -5.27
CA MET A 249 6.08 -26.93 -3.91
C MET A 249 7.19 -27.23 -2.89
N SER A 250 7.38 -26.36 -1.89
CA SER A 250 8.33 -26.60 -0.80
C SER A 250 8.02 -27.83 0.03
N ALA A 251 9.00 -28.27 0.82
CA ALA A 251 8.79 -29.34 1.80
C ALA A 251 7.76 -28.91 2.87
N GLU A 252 7.78 -27.63 3.24
CA GLU A 252 6.91 -27.00 4.22
C GLU A 252 5.45 -26.98 3.73
N GLU A 253 5.20 -26.44 2.53
CA GLU A 253 3.86 -26.44 1.93
C GLU A 253 3.37 -27.88 1.69
N LYS A 254 4.25 -28.79 1.25
CA LYS A 254 3.92 -30.23 1.13
C LYS A 254 3.54 -30.89 2.46
N SER A 255 4.11 -30.40 3.57
CA SER A 255 3.83 -30.95 4.90
C SER A 255 2.42 -30.60 5.38
N GLU A 256 1.77 -29.60 4.78
CA GLU A 256 0.38 -29.29 5.04
C GLU A 256 -0.57 -30.24 4.29
N GLY A 257 -1.65 -30.63 4.97
CA GLY A 257 -2.71 -31.42 4.36
C GLY A 257 -3.29 -30.70 3.14
N TRP A 258 -3.57 -31.45 2.07
CA TRP A 258 -4.09 -30.88 0.82
C TRP A 258 -5.37 -30.05 1.03
N THR A 259 -6.19 -30.40 2.02
CA THR A 259 -7.41 -29.67 2.40
C THR A 259 -7.11 -28.26 2.90
N GLU A 260 -6.09 -28.10 3.76
CA GLU A 260 -5.73 -26.78 4.31
C GLU A 260 -5.08 -25.90 3.25
N ARG A 261 -4.26 -26.51 2.37
CA ARG A 261 -3.73 -25.85 1.18
C ARG A 261 -4.85 -25.36 0.26
N PHE A 262 -5.81 -26.23 -0.06
CA PHE A 262 -6.96 -25.86 -0.88
C PHE A 262 -7.76 -24.72 -0.24
N LYS A 263 -8.12 -24.81 1.05
CA LYS A 263 -8.88 -23.76 1.76
C LYS A 263 -8.16 -22.41 1.72
N THR A 264 -6.84 -22.41 1.97
CA THR A 264 -6.02 -21.20 1.95
C THR A 264 -6.01 -20.56 0.57
N GLN A 265 -5.80 -21.36 -0.47
CA GLN A 265 -5.76 -20.87 -1.85
C GLN A 265 -7.15 -20.45 -2.36
N TRP A 266 -8.19 -21.16 -1.94
CA TRP A 266 -9.59 -20.84 -2.21
C TRP A 266 -10.00 -19.52 -1.58
N ALA A 267 -9.69 -19.30 -0.30
CA ALA A 267 -10.00 -18.05 0.40
C ALA A 267 -9.44 -16.82 -0.33
N GLN A 268 -8.24 -16.93 -0.90
CA GLN A 268 -7.59 -15.84 -1.63
C GLN A 268 -8.16 -15.59 -3.04
N ARG A 269 -8.76 -16.60 -3.69
CA ARG A 269 -9.07 -16.55 -5.13
C ARG A 269 -10.54 -16.77 -5.49
N LYS A 270 -11.36 -17.24 -4.57
CA LYS A 270 -12.76 -17.64 -4.83
C LYS A 270 -13.57 -16.56 -5.53
N PHE A 271 -13.44 -15.30 -5.11
CA PHE A 271 -14.17 -14.19 -5.73
C PHE A 271 -13.71 -13.94 -7.16
N SER A 272 -12.41 -13.93 -7.42
CA SER A 272 -11.87 -13.81 -8.78
C SER A 272 -12.27 -14.99 -9.67
N LEU A 273 -12.17 -16.23 -9.17
CA LEU A 273 -12.53 -17.44 -9.91
C LEU A 273 -14.01 -17.47 -10.28
N LEU A 274 -14.88 -17.17 -9.32
CA LEU A 274 -16.32 -17.18 -9.53
C LEU A 274 -16.73 -16.06 -10.49
N ASN A 275 -16.21 -14.85 -10.27
CA ASN A 275 -16.41 -13.72 -11.18
C ASN A 275 -15.96 -14.05 -12.60
N ASP A 276 -14.76 -14.60 -12.76
CA ASP A 276 -14.18 -14.82 -14.09
C ASP A 276 -14.85 -15.94 -14.87
N SER A 277 -15.18 -17.04 -14.20
CA SER A 277 -15.89 -18.15 -14.83
C SER A 277 -17.27 -17.75 -15.34
N ILE A 278 -18.02 -16.98 -14.55
CA ILE A 278 -19.39 -16.56 -14.88
C ILE A 278 -19.37 -15.50 -15.98
N TRP A 279 -18.55 -14.45 -15.85
CA TRP A 279 -18.43 -13.43 -16.88
C TRP A 279 -17.86 -13.95 -18.20
N ALA A 280 -16.82 -14.80 -18.16
CA ALA A 280 -16.27 -15.37 -19.39
C ALA A 280 -17.32 -16.17 -20.15
N THR A 281 -18.08 -17.01 -19.43
CA THR A 281 -19.12 -17.86 -20.04
C THR A 281 -20.28 -17.01 -20.54
N GLY A 282 -20.75 -16.04 -19.76
CA GLY A 282 -21.83 -15.14 -20.16
C GLY A 282 -21.46 -14.30 -21.38
N ASN A 283 -20.27 -13.71 -21.40
CA ASN A 283 -19.76 -12.93 -22.53
C ASN A 283 -19.56 -13.80 -23.78
N LEU A 284 -19.08 -15.04 -23.62
CA LEU A 284 -18.97 -16.00 -24.73
C LEU A 284 -20.35 -16.29 -25.34
N LEU A 285 -21.36 -16.52 -24.48
CA LEU A 285 -22.74 -16.75 -24.91
C LEU A 285 -23.30 -15.57 -25.68
N CYS A 286 -23.15 -14.36 -25.14
CA CYS A 286 -23.54 -13.12 -25.80
C CYS A 286 -22.83 -12.94 -27.14
N PHE A 287 -21.52 -13.20 -27.21
CA PHE A 287 -20.73 -12.99 -28.42
C PHE A 287 -21.09 -13.93 -29.56
N PHE A 288 -21.29 -15.23 -29.29
CA PHE A 288 -21.52 -16.23 -30.35
C PHE A 288 -23.00 -16.52 -30.65
N TRP A 289 -23.90 -16.38 -29.67
CA TRP A 289 -25.28 -16.85 -29.80
C TRP A 289 -26.34 -15.82 -29.44
N LEU A 290 -26.10 -14.97 -28.44
CA LEU A 290 -27.10 -14.01 -27.93
C LEU A 290 -26.80 -12.57 -28.36
N TYR A 291 -26.51 -12.38 -29.65
CA TYR A 291 -26.29 -11.07 -30.26
C TYR A 291 -27.27 -10.79 -31.41
N GLY A 292 -27.37 -9.53 -31.82
CA GLY A 292 -28.16 -9.11 -32.97
C GLY A 292 -29.58 -8.65 -32.61
N LYS A 293 -30.41 -8.43 -33.63
CA LYS A 293 -31.79 -7.94 -33.47
C LYS A 293 -32.76 -9.07 -33.10
N GLY A 294 -33.83 -8.72 -32.39
CA GLY A 294 -34.91 -9.66 -32.04
C GLY A 294 -34.63 -10.46 -30.76
N ALA A 295 -35.22 -11.65 -30.67
CA ALA A 295 -35.24 -12.44 -29.43
C ALA A 295 -33.84 -12.79 -28.88
N ALA A 296 -32.88 -13.10 -29.75
CA ALA A 296 -31.51 -13.45 -29.34
C ALA A 296 -30.82 -12.29 -28.61
N GLY A 297 -30.92 -11.07 -29.14
CA GLY A 297 -30.39 -9.86 -28.49
C GLY A 297 -31.08 -9.58 -27.15
N THR A 298 -32.41 -9.71 -27.09
CA THR A 298 -33.16 -9.55 -25.83
C THR A 298 -32.71 -10.55 -24.76
N TRP A 299 -32.45 -11.80 -25.13
CA TRP A 299 -31.87 -12.79 -24.19
C TRP A 299 -30.45 -12.44 -23.75
N GLY A 300 -29.64 -11.86 -24.65
CA GLY A 300 -28.31 -11.33 -24.31
C GLY A 300 -28.38 -10.18 -23.30
N ASP A 301 -29.35 -9.28 -23.43
CA ASP A 301 -29.59 -8.18 -22.50
C ASP A 301 -30.01 -8.71 -21.11
N ILE A 302 -30.94 -9.66 -21.06
CA ILE A 302 -31.37 -10.32 -19.81
C ILE A 302 -30.18 -11.02 -19.14
N LEU A 303 -29.38 -11.75 -19.91
CA LEU A 303 -28.19 -12.42 -19.38
C LEU A 303 -27.22 -11.39 -18.80
N THR A 304 -27.00 -10.27 -19.47
CA THR A 304 -26.14 -9.18 -18.98
C THR A 304 -26.67 -8.57 -17.68
N ILE A 305 -27.99 -8.35 -17.57
CA ILE A 305 -28.61 -7.91 -16.31
C ILE A 305 -28.37 -8.93 -15.20
N ALA A 306 -28.53 -10.23 -15.47
CA ALA A 306 -28.27 -11.28 -14.49
C ALA A 306 -26.81 -11.30 -14.03
N LEU A 307 -25.85 -11.07 -14.94
CA LEU A 307 -24.42 -10.94 -14.62
C LEU A 307 -24.15 -9.71 -13.74
N LEU A 308 -24.80 -8.57 -13.99
CA LEU A 308 -24.67 -7.37 -13.16
C LEU A 308 -25.27 -7.56 -11.75
N VAL A 309 -26.41 -8.26 -11.63
CA VAL A 309 -26.97 -8.66 -10.32
C VAL A 309 -26.00 -9.57 -9.57
N PHE A 310 -25.36 -10.49 -10.28
CA PHE A 310 -24.34 -11.37 -9.73
C PHE A 310 -23.12 -10.58 -9.22
N ASP A 311 -22.65 -9.55 -9.93
CA ASP A 311 -21.57 -8.66 -9.46
C ASP A 311 -21.93 -7.95 -8.15
N ILE A 312 -23.16 -7.44 -8.02
CA ILE A 312 -23.64 -6.82 -6.78
C ILE A 312 -23.60 -7.85 -5.64
N SER A 313 -24.03 -9.07 -5.92
CA SER A 313 -24.09 -10.16 -4.93
C SER A 313 -22.70 -10.57 -4.46
N LEU A 314 -21.75 -10.66 -5.41
CA LEU A 314 -20.34 -10.91 -5.10
C LEU A 314 -19.70 -9.79 -4.28
N ALA A 315 -19.94 -8.53 -4.65
CA ALA A 315 -19.38 -7.38 -3.96
C ALA A 315 -19.89 -7.26 -2.52
N VAL A 316 -21.17 -7.57 -2.29
CA VAL A 316 -21.76 -7.64 -0.94
C VAL A 316 -21.17 -8.80 -0.13
N TRP A 317 -20.99 -9.97 -0.75
CA TRP A 317 -20.36 -11.10 -0.06
C TRP A 317 -18.91 -10.79 0.33
N ASP A 318 -18.12 -10.23 -0.59
CA ASP A 318 -16.74 -9.82 -0.34
C ASP A 318 -16.67 -8.77 0.79
N TYR A 319 -17.60 -7.81 0.82
CA TYR A 319 -17.69 -6.81 1.88
C TYR A 319 -17.91 -7.43 3.27
N GLU A 320 -18.87 -8.33 3.42
CA GLU A 320 -19.16 -8.95 4.72
C GLU A 320 -18.02 -9.85 5.21
N GLU A 321 -17.31 -10.53 4.28
CA GLU A 321 -16.15 -11.32 4.65
C GLU A 321 -14.97 -10.46 5.10
N GLN A 322 -14.64 -9.40 4.36
CA GLN A 322 -13.56 -8.50 4.75
C GLN A 322 -13.87 -7.77 6.06
N ARG A 323 -15.14 -7.39 6.28
CA ARG A 323 -15.60 -6.84 7.56
C ARG A 323 -15.40 -7.81 8.72
N THR A 324 -15.71 -9.08 8.50
CA THR A 324 -15.53 -10.13 9.52
C THR A 324 -14.04 -10.32 9.85
N GLN A 325 -13.18 -10.35 8.84
CA GLN A 325 -11.72 -10.45 9.03
C GLN A 325 -11.17 -9.25 9.78
N TYR A 326 -11.58 -8.03 9.41
CA TYR A 326 -11.20 -6.81 10.10
C TYR A 326 -11.61 -6.83 11.59
N ASN A 327 -12.86 -7.18 11.89
CA ASN A 327 -13.34 -7.25 13.27
C ASN A 327 -12.51 -8.23 14.10
N GLN A 328 -12.13 -9.38 13.52
CA GLN A 328 -11.27 -10.35 14.20
C GLN A 328 -9.89 -9.75 14.47
N GLN A 329 -9.27 -9.10 13.48
CA GLN A 329 -7.95 -8.47 13.66
C GLN A 329 -7.97 -7.37 14.73
N ILE A 330 -9.00 -6.54 14.76
CA ILE A 330 -9.16 -5.51 15.80
C ILE A 330 -9.32 -6.13 17.19
N ASN A 331 -10.12 -7.18 17.33
CA ASN A 331 -10.25 -7.90 18.59
C ASN A 331 -8.90 -8.48 19.04
N ASP A 332 -8.13 -9.08 18.12
CA ASP A 332 -6.81 -9.63 18.40
C ASP A 332 -5.83 -8.54 18.88
N TYR A 333 -5.89 -7.34 18.29
CA TYR A 333 -5.11 -6.18 18.73
C TYR A 333 -5.52 -5.72 20.13
N GLU A 334 -6.82 -5.63 20.42
CA GLU A 334 -7.34 -5.21 21.72
C GLU A 334 -6.97 -6.18 22.83
N GLU A 335 -7.09 -7.49 22.59
CA GLU A 335 -6.65 -8.52 23.53
C GLU A 335 -5.15 -8.42 23.84
N ALA A 336 -4.32 -8.26 22.80
CA ALA A 336 -2.88 -8.14 22.95
C ALA A 336 -2.48 -6.85 23.69
N LEU A 337 -3.14 -5.72 23.41
CA LEU A 337 -2.95 -4.46 24.13
C LEU A 337 -3.32 -4.59 25.61
N ASN A 338 -4.48 -5.18 25.91
CA ASN A 338 -4.92 -5.39 27.29
C ASN A 338 -3.94 -6.26 28.08
N HIS A 339 -3.41 -7.31 27.45
CA HIS A 339 -2.42 -8.18 28.06
C HIS A 339 -1.09 -7.45 28.36
N LEU A 340 -0.53 -6.74 27.38
CA LEU A 340 0.74 -6.01 27.56
C LEU A 340 0.61 -4.89 28.60
N LYS A 341 -0.49 -4.12 28.57
CA LYS A 341 -0.77 -3.07 29.57
C LYS A 341 -0.91 -3.65 30.98
N LYS A 342 -1.53 -4.82 31.12
CA LYS A 342 -1.61 -5.53 32.40
C LYS A 342 -0.22 -5.95 32.90
N GLN A 343 0.61 -6.56 32.06
CA GLN A 343 1.98 -6.94 32.43
C GLN A 343 2.82 -5.73 32.85
N ALA A 344 2.72 -4.61 32.12
CA ALA A 344 3.41 -3.38 32.47
C ALA A 344 2.95 -2.84 33.84
N THR A 345 1.63 -2.90 34.11
CA THR A 345 1.05 -2.48 35.40
C THR A 345 1.51 -3.36 36.55
N ASP A 346 1.51 -4.68 36.36
CA ASP A 346 1.95 -5.66 37.37
C ASP A 346 3.43 -5.46 37.72
N LEU A 347 4.29 -5.19 36.72
CA LEU A 347 5.70 -4.85 36.93
C LEU A 347 5.89 -3.50 37.61
N LYS A 348 5.12 -2.46 37.24
CA LYS A 348 5.13 -1.15 37.93
C LYS A 348 4.77 -1.32 39.41
N LEU A 349 3.76 -2.13 39.74
CA LEU A 349 3.39 -2.45 41.12
C LEU A 349 4.46 -3.25 41.87
N SER A 350 5.14 -4.20 41.19
CA SER A 350 6.31 -4.91 41.74
C SER A 350 7.44 -3.94 42.09
N ASN A 351 7.75 -3.01 41.19
CA ASN A 351 8.77 -1.98 41.41
C ASN A 351 8.46 -1.08 42.60
N GLU A 352 7.20 -0.70 42.81
CA GLU A 352 6.78 0.05 44.00
C GLU A 352 7.01 -0.73 45.30
N LYS A 353 6.73 -2.05 45.30
CA LYS A 353 6.99 -2.91 46.46
C LYS A 353 8.49 -3.03 46.75
N ILE A 354 9.30 -3.25 45.71
CA ILE A 354 10.76 -3.29 45.85
C ILE A 354 11.27 -1.95 46.40
N GLN A 355 10.76 -0.82 45.91
CA GLN A 355 11.17 0.50 46.39
C GLN A 355 10.85 0.70 47.88
N LYS A 356 9.71 0.19 48.36
CA LYS A 356 9.38 0.21 49.80
C LYS A 356 10.34 -0.63 50.62
N GLU A 357 10.61 -1.88 50.22
CA GLU A 357 11.59 -2.77 50.91
C GLU A 357 12.99 -2.14 50.92
N LEU A 358 13.39 -1.48 49.83
CA LEU A 358 14.67 -0.79 49.70
C LEU A 358 14.79 0.39 50.68
N ASN A 359 13.69 1.12 50.90
CA ASN A 359 13.65 2.21 51.89
C ASN A 359 13.74 1.67 53.33
N GLU A 360 13.05 0.58 53.64
CA GLU A 360 13.11 -0.09 54.96
C GLU A 360 14.51 -0.63 55.25
N LEU A 361 15.14 -1.31 54.29
CA LEU A 361 16.50 -1.84 54.45
C LEU A 361 17.55 -0.75 54.60
N LYS A 362 17.38 0.39 53.92
CA LYS A 362 18.25 1.57 54.10
C LYS A 362 18.14 2.18 55.48
N LEU A 363 16.92 2.22 56.05
CA LEU A 363 16.71 2.67 57.42
C LEU A 363 17.37 1.71 58.42
N ALA A 364 17.14 0.39 58.26
CA ALA A 364 17.77 -0.63 59.11
C ALA A 364 19.31 -0.62 59.02
N LEU A 365 19.88 -0.34 57.84
CA LEU A 365 21.31 -0.17 57.65
C LEU A 365 21.87 1.03 58.44
N ALA A 366 21.10 2.13 58.53
CA ALA A 366 21.50 3.31 59.29
C ALA A 366 21.48 3.08 60.82
N GLU A 367 20.65 2.13 61.28
CA GLU A 367 20.52 1.77 62.70
C GLU A 367 21.45 0.62 63.13
N ALA A 368 22.06 -0.10 62.19
CA ALA A 368 22.91 -1.26 62.46
C ALA A 368 24.23 -0.85 63.15
N GLN A 369 24.54 -1.50 64.27
CA GLN A 369 25.77 -1.27 65.04
C GLN A 369 26.87 -2.30 64.74
N GLU A 370 26.51 -3.49 64.26
CA GLU A 370 27.45 -4.56 63.94
C GLU A 370 27.85 -4.56 62.46
N GLU A 371 29.16 -4.62 62.20
CA GLU A 371 29.74 -4.56 60.85
C GLU A 371 29.31 -5.75 59.97
N SER A 372 29.19 -6.94 60.55
CA SER A 372 28.69 -8.14 59.86
C SER A 372 27.24 -7.96 59.36
N GLN A 373 26.39 -7.36 60.19
CA GLN A 373 25.00 -7.07 59.84
C GLN A 373 24.92 -6.00 58.75
N MET A 374 25.72 -4.94 58.84
CA MET A 374 25.81 -3.91 57.80
C MET A 374 26.19 -4.49 56.43
N GLN A 375 27.20 -5.37 56.37
CA GLN A 375 27.63 -5.99 55.11
C GLN A 375 26.50 -6.84 54.48
N SER A 376 25.77 -7.60 55.30
CA SER A 376 24.64 -8.40 54.81
C SER A 376 23.49 -7.54 54.26
N LEU A 377 23.18 -6.41 54.91
CA LEU A 377 22.17 -5.46 54.47
C LEU A 377 22.58 -4.74 53.18
N GLN A 378 23.85 -4.34 53.06
CA GLN A 378 24.39 -3.72 51.84
C GLN A 378 24.27 -4.66 50.64
N MET A 379 24.59 -5.95 50.80
CA MET A 379 24.45 -6.94 49.72
C MET A 379 22.99 -7.13 49.29
N ARG A 380 22.04 -7.09 50.24
CA ARG A 380 20.61 -7.20 49.91
C ARG A 380 20.09 -5.94 49.21
N ILE A 381 20.53 -4.75 49.63
CA ILE A 381 20.20 -3.49 48.97
C ILE A 381 20.70 -3.48 47.52
N SER A 382 21.96 -3.87 47.28
CA SER A 382 22.51 -3.90 45.92
C SER A 382 21.77 -4.90 45.02
N THR A 383 21.43 -6.08 45.54
CA THR A 383 20.64 -7.09 44.82
C THR A 383 19.26 -6.54 44.43
N LEU A 384 18.56 -5.87 45.35
CA LEU A 384 17.25 -5.28 45.06
C LEU A 384 17.34 -4.09 44.10
N GLN A 385 18.42 -3.30 44.15
CA GLN A 385 18.67 -2.24 43.17
C GLN A 385 18.83 -2.77 41.76
N ILE A 386 19.60 -3.86 41.57
CA ILE A 386 19.77 -4.52 40.28
C ILE A 386 18.42 -5.03 39.77
N LYS A 387 17.69 -5.77 40.61
CA LYS A 387 16.36 -6.29 40.25
C LYS A 387 15.37 -5.19 39.87
N LYS A 388 15.40 -4.05 40.59
CA LYS A 388 14.56 -2.89 40.27
C LYS A 388 14.92 -2.30 38.91
N ALA A 389 16.20 -2.13 38.62
CA ALA A 389 16.66 -1.63 37.33
C ALA A 389 16.24 -2.55 36.17
N GLU A 390 16.41 -3.87 36.31
CA GLU A 390 15.96 -4.86 35.32
C GLU A 390 14.43 -4.79 35.08
N GLN A 391 13.64 -4.61 36.13
CA GLN A 391 12.19 -4.47 36.02
C GLN A 391 11.79 -3.12 35.40
N GLU A 392 12.48 -2.03 35.72
CA GLU A 392 12.26 -0.71 35.09
C GLU A 392 12.57 -0.76 33.58
N ASP A 393 13.61 -1.46 33.17
CA ASP A 393 13.93 -1.64 31.74
C ASP A 393 12.90 -2.54 31.04
N SER A 394 12.45 -3.62 31.69
CA SER A 394 11.36 -4.47 31.19
C SER A 394 10.05 -3.69 30.99
N VAL A 395 9.76 -2.74 31.90
CA VAL A 395 8.59 -1.86 31.79
C VAL A 395 8.71 -0.93 30.58
N LYS A 396 9.89 -0.34 30.34
CA LYS A 396 10.12 0.51 29.16
C LYS A 396 9.92 -0.29 27.87
N GLU A 397 10.42 -1.52 27.81
CA GLU A 397 10.23 -2.39 26.66
C GLU A 397 8.75 -2.68 26.39
N LEU A 398 7.98 -3.01 27.43
CA LEU A 398 6.54 -3.22 27.31
C LEU A 398 5.80 -1.96 26.86
N ASP A 399 6.15 -0.78 27.40
CA ASP A 399 5.54 0.49 27.00
C ASP A 399 5.84 0.81 25.50
N ILE A 400 7.04 0.45 25.00
CA ILE A 400 7.39 0.52 23.57
C ILE A 400 6.54 -0.46 22.74
N GLN A 401 6.38 -1.71 23.18
CA GLN A 401 5.56 -2.71 22.50
C GLN A 401 4.08 -2.30 22.45
N VAL A 402 3.54 -1.72 23.53
CA VAL A 402 2.19 -1.16 23.56
C VAL A 402 2.04 -0.05 22.53
N SER A 403 2.96 0.91 22.51
CA SER A 403 2.93 2.03 21.56
C SER A 403 3.04 1.55 20.09
N ALA A 404 3.87 0.55 19.84
CA ALA A 404 3.98 -0.12 18.55
C ALA A 404 2.65 -0.76 18.10
N LEU A 405 2.01 -1.50 19.01
CA LEU A 405 0.77 -2.21 18.74
C LEU A 405 -0.42 -1.26 18.57
N GLU A 406 -0.47 -0.14 19.31
CA GLU A 406 -1.46 0.92 19.11
C GLU A 406 -1.33 1.56 17.72
N ARG A 407 -0.10 1.82 17.26
CA ARG A 407 0.15 2.31 15.89
C ARG A 407 -0.29 1.29 14.83
N ALA A 408 -0.01 0.01 15.04
CA ALA A 408 -0.44 -1.06 14.14
C ALA A 408 -1.97 -1.19 14.07
N LYS A 409 -2.65 -1.13 15.23
CA LYS A 409 -4.12 -1.09 15.31
C LYS A 409 -4.67 0.11 14.54
N ALA A 410 -4.17 1.31 14.83
CA ALA A 410 -4.63 2.53 14.16
C ALA A 410 -4.40 2.47 12.64
N LYS A 411 -3.30 1.86 12.17
CA LYS A 411 -3.05 1.63 10.74
C LYS A 411 -4.07 0.66 10.15
N CYS A 412 -4.37 -0.46 10.82
CA CYS A 412 -5.39 -1.42 10.42
C CYS A 412 -6.78 -0.76 10.28
N GLU A 413 -7.18 0.07 11.25
CA GLU A 413 -8.44 0.83 11.20
C GLU A 413 -8.50 1.78 9.98
N ARG A 414 -7.38 2.44 9.66
CA ARG A 414 -7.29 3.32 8.48
C ARG A 414 -7.37 2.54 7.18
N GLU A 415 -6.63 1.45 7.06
CA GLU A 415 -6.67 0.56 5.89
C GLU A 415 -8.07 0.02 5.64
N TRP A 416 -8.76 -0.41 6.70
CA TRP A 416 -10.15 -0.83 6.63
C TRP A 416 -11.09 0.29 6.17
N ASN A 417 -10.91 1.51 6.65
CA ASN A 417 -11.72 2.64 6.20
C ASN A 417 -11.58 2.88 4.69
N TYR A 418 -10.36 2.80 4.14
CA TYR A 418 -10.15 2.91 2.68
C TYR A 418 -10.76 1.73 1.91
N GLN A 419 -10.60 0.51 2.43
CA GLN A 419 -11.16 -0.69 1.84
C GLN A 419 -12.69 -0.64 1.82
N LYS A 420 -13.32 -0.23 2.93
CA LYS A 420 -14.75 0.04 3.04
C LYS A 420 -15.23 1.06 2.02
N MET A 421 -14.55 2.19 1.86
CA MET A 421 -14.89 3.19 0.85
C MET A 421 -14.81 2.63 -0.58
N THR A 422 -13.78 1.81 -0.85
CA THR A 422 -13.55 1.19 -2.16
C THR A 422 -14.65 0.17 -2.49
N LEU A 423 -15.02 -0.68 -1.53
CA LEU A 423 -16.11 -1.65 -1.67
C LEU A 423 -17.47 -0.97 -1.83
N ALA A 424 -17.76 0.03 -0.99
CA ALA A 424 -19.01 0.80 -1.09
C ALA A 424 -19.14 1.49 -2.45
N THR A 425 -18.06 2.08 -2.96
CA THR A 425 -18.02 2.68 -4.30
C THR A 425 -18.24 1.61 -5.38
N SER A 426 -17.63 0.44 -5.24
CA SER A 426 -17.78 -0.66 -6.20
C SER A 426 -19.21 -1.20 -6.24
N ILE A 427 -19.87 -1.33 -5.08
CA ILE A 427 -21.28 -1.71 -4.98
C ILE A 427 -22.17 -0.63 -5.61
N ALA A 428 -21.96 0.64 -5.27
CA ALA A 428 -22.72 1.76 -5.82
C ALA A 428 -22.58 1.85 -7.34
N TYR A 429 -21.37 1.65 -7.86
CA TYR A 429 -21.10 1.59 -9.29
C TYR A 429 -21.82 0.41 -9.96
N ALA A 430 -21.75 -0.80 -9.38
CA ALA A 430 -22.43 -1.97 -9.94
C ALA A 430 -23.95 -1.79 -9.99
N VAL A 431 -24.55 -1.25 -8.92
CA VAL A 431 -25.99 -0.92 -8.87
C VAL A 431 -26.34 0.15 -9.90
N GLY A 432 -25.57 1.24 -9.95
CA GLY A 432 -25.80 2.33 -10.89
C GLY A 432 -25.70 1.86 -12.34
N LEU A 433 -24.68 1.07 -12.66
CA LEU A 433 -24.48 0.49 -14.00
C LEU A 433 -25.60 -0.47 -14.37
N MET A 434 -26.06 -1.32 -13.44
CA MET A 434 -27.21 -2.20 -13.66
C MET A 434 -28.47 -1.41 -14.00
N LEU A 435 -28.79 -0.38 -13.21
CA LEU A 435 -29.97 0.46 -13.46
C LEU A 435 -29.86 1.20 -14.79
N ALA A 436 -28.69 1.75 -15.11
CA ALA A 436 -28.42 2.39 -16.40
C ALA A 436 -28.57 1.40 -17.57
N PHE A 437 -28.11 0.16 -17.41
CA PHE A 437 -28.21 -0.87 -18.43
C PHE A 437 -29.65 -1.36 -18.64
N VAL A 438 -30.45 -1.44 -17.57
CA VAL A 438 -31.90 -1.73 -17.68
C VAL A 438 -32.61 -0.62 -18.45
N LEU A 439 -32.27 0.65 -18.22
CA LEU A 439 -32.80 1.77 -19.00
C LEU A 439 -32.35 1.71 -20.47
N LEU A 440 -31.09 1.36 -20.71
CA LEU A 440 -30.50 1.24 -22.04
C LEU A 440 -31.25 0.21 -22.90
N THR A 441 -31.44 -0.98 -22.33
CA THR A 441 -32.02 -2.14 -23.03
C THR A 441 -33.54 -2.09 -23.06
N GLY A 442 -34.16 -1.30 -22.16
CA GLY A 442 -35.61 -1.13 -22.04
C GLY A 442 -36.39 -2.45 -22.09
N PRO A 443 -35.88 -3.56 -21.50
CA PRO A 443 -36.40 -4.86 -21.82
C PRO A 443 -37.82 -4.93 -21.26
N PHE A 444 -38.78 -5.34 -22.10
CA PHE A 444 -40.17 -5.62 -21.74
C PHE A 444 -41.12 -4.45 -21.49
N PHE A 445 -40.76 -3.21 -21.81
CA PHE A 445 -41.71 -2.12 -21.67
C PHE A 445 -42.53 -1.87 -22.96
N PRO A 446 -43.87 -1.89 -22.91
CA PRO A 446 -44.74 -1.54 -24.03
C PRO A 446 -44.83 -0.01 -24.19
N PHE A 447 -43.70 0.66 -24.34
CA PHE A 447 -43.64 2.11 -24.52
C PHE A 447 -43.69 2.50 -26.00
N ALA A 448 -44.09 3.75 -26.25
CA ALA A 448 -44.00 4.33 -27.58
C ALA A 448 -42.54 4.38 -28.05
N ALA A 449 -42.30 4.25 -29.36
CA ALA A 449 -40.96 4.22 -29.94
C ALA A 449 -40.10 5.42 -29.53
N ALA A 450 -40.68 6.63 -29.46
CA ALA A 450 -39.98 7.83 -29.00
C ALA A 450 -39.53 7.74 -27.54
N THR A 451 -40.34 7.13 -26.66
CA THR A 451 -39.98 6.89 -25.26
C THR A 451 -38.86 5.87 -25.13
N ILE A 452 -38.91 4.78 -25.92
CA ILE A 452 -37.84 3.77 -25.95
C ILE A 452 -36.54 4.41 -26.40
N ALA A 453 -36.55 5.19 -27.48
CA ALA A 453 -35.38 5.92 -27.95
C ALA A 453 -34.80 6.84 -26.86
N ALA A 454 -35.65 7.63 -26.18
CA ALA A 454 -35.20 8.50 -25.09
C ALA A 454 -34.59 7.72 -23.92
N MET A 455 -35.19 6.59 -23.53
CA MET A 455 -34.67 5.71 -22.47
C MET A 455 -33.34 5.08 -22.85
N THR A 456 -33.20 4.58 -24.09
CA THR A 456 -31.96 4.00 -24.60
C THR A 456 -30.82 5.03 -24.59
N ILE A 457 -31.08 6.27 -25.01
CA ILE A 457 -30.09 7.36 -24.92
C ILE A 457 -29.71 7.62 -23.47
N ALA A 458 -30.70 7.80 -22.59
CA ALA A 458 -30.47 8.08 -21.19
C ALA A 458 -29.65 6.96 -20.52
N GLY A 459 -29.99 5.70 -20.78
CA GLY A 459 -29.23 4.54 -20.32
C GLY A 459 -27.80 4.53 -20.84
N ALA A 460 -27.59 4.79 -22.13
CA ALA A 460 -26.25 4.83 -22.72
C ALA A 460 -25.38 5.95 -22.09
N VAL A 461 -25.94 7.14 -21.93
CA VAL A 461 -25.29 8.28 -21.27
C VAL A 461 -24.95 7.95 -19.82
N LEU A 462 -25.86 7.32 -19.08
CA LEU A 462 -25.64 6.94 -17.69
C LEU A 462 -24.56 5.85 -17.56
N CYS A 463 -24.56 4.81 -18.41
CA CYS A 463 -23.51 3.78 -18.41
C CYS A 463 -22.12 4.39 -18.63
N PHE A 464 -22.01 5.31 -19.59
CA PHE A 464 -20.78 6.04 -19.86
C PHE A 464 -20.39 6.95 -18.67
N ALA A 465 -21.32 7.77 -18.19
CA ALA A 465 -21.08 8.71 -17.10
C ALA A 465 -20.65 8.00 -15.81
N PHE A 466 -21.35 6.94 -15.41
CA PHE A 466 -20.98 6.15 -14.23
C PHE A 466 -19.61 5.49 -14.39
N SER A 467 -19.22 5.07 -15.59
CA SER A 467 -17.88 4.52 -15.84
C SER A 467 -16.79 5.58 -15.61
N VAL A 468 -16.98 6.79 -16.15
CA VAL A 468 -16.02 7.91 -15.96
C VAL A 468 -15.98 8.35 -14.49
N ILE A 469 -17.14 8.47 -13.84
CA ILE A 469 -17.25 8.85 -12.42
C ILE A 469 -16.57 7.79 -11.54
N ASN A 470 -16.79 6.50 -11.79
CA ASN A 470 -16.15 5.43 -11.03
C ASN A 470 -14.62 5.47 -11.15
N ASN A 471 -14.08 5.68 -12.36
CA ASN A 471 -12.64 5.87 -12.56
C ASN A 471 -12.13 7.11 -11.81
N ALA A 472 -12.90 8.21 -11.82
CA ALA A 472 -12.58 9.43 -11.10
C ALA A 472 -12.54 9.22 -9.57
N ILE A 473 -13.55 8.53 -9.01
CA ILE A 473 -13.62 8.23 -7.58
C ILE A 473 -12.48 7.32 -7.15
N LYS A 474 -12.19 6.25 -7.90
CA LYS A 474 -11.04 5.36 -7.62
C LYS A 474 -9.72 6.13 -7.56
N GLY A 475 -9.47 7.01 -8.55
CA GLY A 475 -8.30 7.87 -8.55
C GLY A 475 -8.29 8.87 -7.36
N GLY A 476 -9.46 9.40 -6.99
CA GLY A 476 -9.62 10.28 -5.84
C GLY A 476 -9.34 9.60 -4.50
N ILE A 477 -9.75 8.33 -4.32
CA ILE A 477 -9.46 7.53 -3.12
C ILE A 477 -7.95 7.33 -2.96
N GLU A 478 -7.23 7.01 -4.04
CA GLU A 478 -5.76 6.86 -4.00
C GLU A 478 -5.06 8.17 -3.61
N ILE A 479 -5.49 9.31 -4.19
CA ILE A 479 -4.97 10.64 -3.81
C ILE A 479 -5.25 10.94 -2.33
N HIS A 480 -6.46 10.63 -1.86
CA HIS A 480 -6.84 10.85 -0.46
C HIS A 480 -5.99 10.00 0.49
N LYS A 481 -5.73 8.74 0.15
CA LYS A 481 -4.83 7.86 0.90
C LYS A 481 -3.43 8.46 1.02
N THR A 482 -2.85 8.95 -0.08
CA THR A 482 -1.55 9.63 -0.07
C THR A 482 -1.58 10.93 0.75
N LYS A 483 -2.66 11.71 0.68
CA LYS A 483 -2.84 12.94 1.48
C LYS A 483 -2.87 12.65 2.99
N MET A 484 -3.51 11.57 3.39
CA MET A 484 -3.52 11.13 4.80
C MET A 484 -2.14 10.67 5.25
N THR A 485 -1.38 9.96 4.40
CA THR A 485 0.03 9.64 4.68
C THR A 485 0.88 10.89 4.89
N VAL A 486 0.69 11.96 4.10
CA VAL A 486 1.36 13.25 4.31
C VAL A 486 0.99 13.86 5.68
N LYS A 487 -0.30 13.82 6.04
CA LYS A 487 -0.76 14.35 7.33
C LYS A 487 -0.13 13.60 8.51
N GLU A 488 0.00 12.28 8.41
CA GLU A 488 0.67 11.43 9.40
C GLU A 488 2.16 11.77 9.51
N LEU A 489 2.88 11.84 8.39
CA LEU A 489 4.30 12.19 8.38
C LEU A 489 4.57 13.57 8.99
N ARG A 490 3.69 14.55 8.75
CA ARG A 490 3.79 15.88 9.35
C ARG A 490 3.47 15.88 10.85
N ALA A 491 2.46 15.11 11.28
CA ALA A 491 2.16 14.96 12.71
C ALA A 491 3.34 14.32 13.45
N ASP A 492 3.94 13.28 12.88
CA ASP A 492 5.14 12.63 13.40
C ASP A 492 6.32 13.62 13.42
N GLN A 493 6.47 14.44 12.38
CA GLN A 493 7.49 15.50 12.34
C GLN A 493 7.31 16.52 13.47
N GLU A 494 6.07 17.00 13.69
CA GLU A 494 5.75 17.96 14.76
C GLU A 494 5.96 17.36 16.16
N GLU A 495 5.66 16.08 16.35
CA GLU A 495 5.95 15.35 17.59
C GLU A 495 7.47 15.28 17.83
N ARG A 496 8.25 14.95 16.79
CA ARG A 496 9.72 14.92 16.88
C ARG A 496 10.32 16.30 17.13
N ILE A 497 9.78 17.37 16.54
CA ILE A 497 10.19 18.75 16.82
C ILE A 497 9.90 19.12 18.30
N ARG A 498 8.76 18.69 18.84
CA ARG A 498 8.45 18.89 20.27
C ARG A 498 9.45 18.15 21.17
N ALA A 499 9.70 16.87 20.90
CA ALA A 499 10.70 16.09 21.63
C ALA A 499 12.11 16.72 21.53
N PHE A 500 12.46 17.30 20.37
CA PHE A 500 13.73 17.99 20.18
C PHE A 500 13.87 19.20 21.09
N LYS A 501 12.81 20.01 21.22
CA LYS A 501 12.83 21.19 22.10
C LYS A 501 12.97 20.80 23.57
N GLU A 502 12.27 19.75 23.99
CA GLU A 502 12.39 19.22 25.36
C GLU A 502 13.82 18.76 25.63
N LEU A 503 14.42 18.04 24.69
CA LEU A 503 15.82 17.63 24.77
C LEU A 503 16.76 18.85 24.77
N ALA A 504 16.51 19.85 23.93
CA ALA A 504 17.33 21.05 23.81
C ALA A 504 17.30 21.92 25.08
N ALA A 505 16.21 21.89 25.84
CA ALA A 505 16.06 22.62 27.10
C ALA A 505 16.87 22.02 28.27
N LEU A 506 17.32 20.76 28.16
CA LEU A 506 18.12 20.13 29.20
C LEU A 506 19.56 20.69 29.20
N PRO A 507 20.09 21.18 30.34
CA PRO A 507 21.43 21.81 30.42
C PRO A 507 22.60 20.93 29.99
N HIS A 508 22.40 19.62 29.98
CA HIS A 508 23.41 18.61 29.69
C HIS A 508 22.96 17.62 28.60
N ALA A 509 21.99 17.99 27.76
CA ALA A 509 21.62 17.13 26.65
C ALA A 509 22.81 16.91 25.70
N GLU A 510 23.08 15.65 25.40
CA GLU A 510 24.13 15.24 24.49
C GLU A 510 23.89 15.83 23.09
N GLU A 511 24.91 16.49 22.53
CA GLU A 511 24.83 17.12 21.21
C GLU A 511 24.49 16.10 20.10
N ASN A 512 24.97 14.87 20.25
CA ASN A 512 24.66 13.78 19.33
C ASN A 512 23.17 13.42 19.34
N ALA A 513 22.51 13.41 20.50
CA ALA A 513 21.09 13.11 20.59
C ALA A 513 20.24 14.18 19.88
N LYS A 514 20.66 15.45 19.96
CA LYS A 514 20.03 16.56 19.21
C LYS A 514 20.21 16.39 17.70
N LYS A 515 21.43 16.08 17.26
CA LYS A 515 21.75 15.83 15.83
C LYS A 515 20.99 14.64 15.27
N LEU A 516 20.88 13.55 16.03
CA LEU A 516 20.10 12.37 15.67
C LEU A 516 18.62 12.73 15.45
N MET A 517 18.02 13.44 16.40
CA MET A 517 16.61 13.82 16.31
C MET A 517 16.35 14.83 15.18
N PHE A 518 17.30 15.73 14.91
CA PHE A 518 17.24 16.59 13.73
C PHE A 518 17.22 15.79 12.42
N LEU A 519 18.08 14.77 12.27
CA LEU A 519 18.09 13.93 11.07
C LEU A 519 16.77 13.15 10.90
N GLU A 520 16.17 12.65 11.98
CA GLU A 520 14.84 12.04 11.94
C GLU A 520 13.77 13.03 11.46
N ILE A 521 13.78 14.27 11.97
CA ILE A 521 12.86 15.34 11.55
C ILE A 521 13.07 15.65 10.06
N LYS A 522 14.33 15.76 9.61
CA LYS A 522 14.68 15.99 8.21
C LYS A 522 14.21 14.85 7.30
N LYS A 523 14.27 13.60 7.77
CA LYS A 523 13.73 12.44 7.05
C LYS A 523 12.25 12.57 6.78
N LEU A 524 11.47 12.81 7.85
CA LEU A 524 10.02 12.91 7.79
C LEU A 524 9.60 14.06 6.86
N LYS A 525 10.34 15.16 6.90
CA LYS A 525 10.19 16.27 5.96
C LYS A 525 10.41 15.83 4.51
N ILE A 526 11.57 15.25 4.18
CA ILE A 526 11.88 14.80 2.81
C ILE A 526 10.80 13.83 2.30
N GLU A 527 10.35 12.91 3.15
CA GLU A 527 9.31 11.95 2.78
C GLU A 527 7.95 12.61 2.59
N SER A 528 7.54 13.54 3.46
CA SER A 528 6.29 14.29 3.30
C SER A 528 6.30 15.14 2.03
N GLU A 529 7.40 15.83 1.72
CA GLU A 529 7.57 16.61 0.50
C GLU A 529 7.53 15.73 -0.77
N TYR A 530 8.12 14.54 -0.71
CA TYR A 530 8.03 13.56 -1.80
C TYR A 530 6.57 13.12 -2.03
N GLN A 531 5.84 12.79 -0.96
CA GLN A 531 4.44 12.39 -1.06
C GLN A 531 3.53 13.55 -1.54
N GLU A 532 3.84 14.80 -1.21
CA GLU A 532 3.15 15.98 -1.76
C GLU A 532 3.33 16.13 -3.27
N LYS A 533 4.56 15.92 -3.75
CA LYS A 533 4.82 15.89 -5.20
C LYS A 533 4.09 14.73 -5.87
N LEU A 534 4.02 13.57 -5.20
CA LEU A 534 3.27 12.40 -5.69
C LEU A 534 1.77 12.70 -5.80
N ILE A 535 1.18 13.37 -4.80
CA ILE A 535 -0.22 13.85 -4.85
C ILE A 535 -0.43 14.72 -6.08
N THR A 536 0.46 15.69 -6.33
CA THR A 536 0.37 16.57 -7.51
C THR A 536 0.41 15.77 -8.81
N LEU A 537 1.33 14.81 -8.94
CA LEU A 537 1.43 13.92 -10.10
C LEU A 537 0.15 13.09 -10.30
N GLN A 538 -0.38 12.49 -9.23
CA GLN A 538 -1.60 11.69 -9.27
C GLN A 538 -2.82 12.54 -9.63
N THR A 539 -2.96 13.74 -9.05
CA THR A 539 -4.03 14.69 -9.39
C THR A 539 -3.96 15.10 -10.86
N MET A 540 -2.77 15.42 -11.39
CA MET A 540 -2.62 15.75 -12.81
C MET A 540 -2.96 14.57 -13.73
N LYS A 541 -2.54 13.36 -13.37
CA LYS A 541 -2.89 12.14 -14.10
C LYS A 541 -4.39 11.89 -14.10
N LEU A 542 -5.04 12.06 -12.94
CA LEU A 542 -6.49 11.89 -12.79
C LEU A 542 -7.27 12.91 -13.62
N MET A 543 -6.93 14.21 -13.51
CA MET A 543 -7.56 15.26 -14.30
C MET A 543 -7.40 15.01 -15.81
N ARG A 544 -6.18 14.65 -16.25
CA ARG A 544 -5.95 14.25 -17.64
C ARG A 544 -6.82 13.07 -18.04
N SER A 545 -6.89 12.01 -17.22
CA SER A 545 -7.66 10.81 -17.54
C SER A 545 -9.14 11.14 -17.70
N ILE A 546 -9.71 11.88 -16.75
CA ILE A 546 -11.11 12.33 -16.80
C ILE A 546 -11.37 13.17 -18.05
N LEU A 547 -10.52 14.17 -18.30
CA LEU A 547 -10.68 15.06 -19.46
C LEU A 547 -10.63 14.29 -20.78
N ILE A 548 -9.66 13.39 -20.95
CA ILE A 548 -9.53 12.58 -22.18
C ILE A 548 -10.73 11.63 -22.29
N GLU A 549 -11.07 10.89 -21.23
CA GLU A 549 -12.17 9.93 -21.23
C GLU A 549 -13.53 10.60 -21.48
N SER A 550 -13.76 11.82 -20.98
CA SER A 550 -14.97 12.58 -21.28
C SER A 550 -15.01 13.15 -22.70
N MET A 551 -13.85 13.49 -23.29
CA MET A 551 -13.79 14.15 -24.60
C MET A 551 -13.75 13.21 -25.79
N ILE A 552 -13.35 11.94 -25.61
CA ILE A 552 -13.28 10.97 -26.71
C ILE A 552 -14.62 10.82 -27.44
N PRO A 553 -15.79 10.58 -26.79
CA PRO A 553 -17.03 10.39 -27.56
C PRO A 553 -17.42 11.64 -28.37
N PRO A 554 -17.50 12.86 -27.80
CA PRO A 554 -17.78 14.06 -28.58
C PRO A 554 -16.79 14.27 -29.74
N LEU A 555 -15.50 14.02 -29.50
CA LEU A 555 -14.47 14.17 -30.53
C LEU A 555 -14.64 13.16 -31.66
N VAL A 556 -14.90 11.89 -31.35
CA VAL A 556 -15.16 10.82 -32.34
C VAL A 556 -16.42 11.15 -33.14
N PHE A 557 -17.50 11.56 -32.47
CA PHE A 557 -18.72 11.97 -33.13
C PHE A 557 -18.48 13.13 -34.10
N LEU A 558 -17.89 14.23 -33.63
CA LEU A 558 -17.66 15.42 -34.45
C LEU A 558 -16.73 15.13 -35.64
N SER A 559 -15.67 14.35 -35.40
CA SER A 559 -14.66 14.03 -36.42
C SER A 559 -15.19 13.12 -37.50
N LEU A 560 -16.07 12.16 -37.17
CA LEU A 560 -16.55 11.18 -38.12
C LEU A 560 -17.85 11.59 -38.83
N VAL A 561 -18.72 12.36 -38.16
CA VAL A 561 -20.01 12.77 -38.74
C VAL A 561 -19.85 13.98 -39.67
N PHE A 562 -19.11 15.01 -39.24
CA PHE A 562 -19.09 16.30 -39.95
C PHE A 562 -17.91 16.49 -40.89
N LEU A 563 -16.92 15.59 -40.88
CA LEU A 563 -15.73 15.69 -41.73
C LEU A 563 -15.59 14.46 -42.64
N PRO A 564 -14.99 14.61 -43.83
CA PRO A 564 -14.60 13.46 -44.65
C PRO A 564 -13.69 12.52 -43.86
N LEU A 565 -13.84 11.20 -44.05
CA LEU A 565 -13.12 10.18 -43.27
C LEU A 565 -11.63 10.43 -43.11
N GLY A 566 -10.93 10.81 -44.19
CA GLY A 566 -9.49 11.08 -44.13
C GLY A 566 -9.14 12.22 -43.17
N ALA A 567 -9.91 13.30 -43.18
CA ALA A 567 -9.73 14.42 -42.26
C ALA A 567 -10.14 14.04 -40.83
N GLY A 568 -11.27 13.34 -40.67
CA GLY A 568 -11.74 12.85 -39.37
C GLY A 568 -10.73 11.94 -38.68
N LEU A 569 -10.19 10.94 -39.39
CA LEU A 569 -9.13 10.07 -38.89
C LEU A 569 -7.84 10.84 -38.57
N GLY A 570 -7.50 11.86 -39.37
CA GLY A 570 -6.39 12.76 -39.08
C GLY A 570 -6.54 13.50 -37.74
N ILE A 571 -7.74 14.01 -37.44
CA ILE A 571 -8.04 14.66 -36.15
C ILE A 571 -7.94 13.67 -35.00
N LEU A 572 -8.49 12.45 -35.16
CA LEU A 572 -8.40 11.41 -34.13
C LEU A 572 -6.96 10.98 -33.86
N ALA A 573 -6.13 10.85 -34.90
CA ALA A 573 -4.71 10.57 -34.76
C ALA A 573 -3.98 11.71 -34.03
N ALA A 574 -4.29 12.97 -34.35
CA ALA A 574 -3.73 14.12 -33.67
C ALA A 574 -4.14 14.17 -32.18
N ALA A 575 -5.39 13.85 -31.86
CA ALA A 575 -5.88 13.79 -30.48
C ALA A 575 -5.25 12.63 -29.69
N LEU A 576 -5.04 11.48 -30.31
CA LEU A 576 -4.29 10.38 -29.70
C LEU A 576 -2.83 10.78 -29.43
N ALA A 577 -2.18 11.44 -30.38
CA ALA A 577 -0.82 11.96 -30.20
C ALA A 577 -0.77 12.99 -29.06
N LEU A 578 -1.78 13.87 -28.94
CA LEU A 578 -1.91 14.82 -27.83
C LEU A 578 -2.14 14.09 -26.49
N ALA A 579 -2.99 13.06 -26.47
CA ALA A 579 -3.20 12.23 -25.29
C ALA A 579 -1.89 11.58 -24.83
N ILE A 580 -1.10 11.01 -25.74
CA ILE A 580 0.21 10.42 -25.42
C ILE A 580 1.19 11.49 -24.96
N GLY A 581 1.29 12.60 -25.71
CA GLY A 581 2.18 13.72 -25.42
C GLY A 581 1.92 14.34 -24.05
N THR A 582 0.66 14.55 -23.67
CA THR A 582 0.29 15.05 -22.33
C THR A 582 0.65 14.06 -21.22
N ASN A 583 0.57 12.75 -21.46
CA ASN A 583 1.02 11.76 -20.47
C ASN A 583 2.53 11.85 -20.23
N VAL A 584 3.30 11.88 -21.32
CA VAL A 584 4.75 12.01 -21.26
C VAL A 584 5.15 13.32 -20.60
N LEU A 585 4.47 14.42 -20.94
CA LEU A 585 4.71 15.73 -20.36
C LEU A 585 4.41 15.75 -18.86
N ILE A 586 3.27 15.22 -18.41
CA ILE A 586 2.92 15.14 -16.98
C ILE A 586 3.96 14.31 -16.23
N ASN A 587 4.34 13.14 -16.76
CA ASN A 587 5.38 12.33 -16.12
C ASN A 587 6.73 13.08 -16.09
N LYS A 588 7.11 13.79 -17.14
CA LYS A 588 8.37 14.52 -17.17
C LYS A 588 8.39 15.74 -16.23
N LEU A 589 7.28 16.45 -16.12
CA LEU A 589 7.18 17.67 -15.30
C LEU A 589 6.95 17.38 -13.82
N PHE A 590 6.23 16.30 -13.49
CA PHE A 590 5.77 16.04 -12.12
C PHE A 590 6.31 14.75 -11.50
N LYS A 591 7.08 13.92 -12.22
CA LYS A 591 7.73 12.75 -11.60
C LYS A 591 8.79 13.24 -10.61
N ALA A 592 8.47 13.10 -9.33
CA ALA A 592 9.42 13.36 -8.27
C ALA A 592 10.42 12.21 -8.17
N GLU A 593 11.70 12.55 -8.12
CA GLU A 593 12.71 11.65 -7.59
C GLU A 593 12.68 11.77 -6.06
N LYS A 594 12.76 10.63 -5.36
CA LYS A 594 12.87 10.63 -3.90
C LYS A 594 14.26 11.20 -3.58
N GLU A 595 14.30 12.35 -2.91
CA GLU A 595 15.56 12.92 -2.47
C GLU A 595 16.18 11.98 -1.43
N GLU A 596 17.43 11.59 -1.65
CA GLU A 596 18.16 10.77 -0.69
C GLU A 596 18.61 11.65 0.48
N MET A 597 18.49 11.14 1.70
CA MET A 597 19.01 11.85 2.86
C MET A 597 20.54 11.91 2.75
N LYS A 598 21.08 13.11 2.69
CA LYS A 598 22.53 13.37 2.76
C LYS A 598 22.99 13.41 4.21
N ASP A 599 24.31 13.27 4.40
CA ASP A 599 24.95 13.47 5.70
C ASP A 599 24.58 14.82 6.33
N LEU A 600 24.77 14.91 7.66
CA LEU A 600 24.44 16.11 8.44
C LEU A 600 25.13 17.35 7.86
N ASP A 601 24.33 18.31 7.40
CA ASP A 601 24.80 19.66 7.11
C ASP A 601 24.77 20.46 8.42
N GLU A 602 25.95 20.76 8.96
CA GLU A 602 26.08 21.48 10.22
C GLU A 602 25.43 22.88 10.14
N LYS A 603 25.44 23.54 8.99
CA LYS A 603 24.81 24.85 8.83
C LYS A 603 23.30 24.74 8.94
N GLU A 604 22.72 23.77 8.24
CA GLU A 604 21.27 23.51 8.28
C GLU A 604 20.81 23.12 9.69
N TYR A 605 21.61 22.33 10.40
CA TYR A 605 21.36 21.97 11.79
C TYR A 605 21.39 23.18 12.73
N GLN A 606 22.38 24.07 12.58
CA GLN A 606 22.44 25.31 13.38
C GLN A 606 21.26 26.24 13.08
N GLU A 607 20.83 26.34 11.81
CA GLU A 607 19.63 27.08 11.42
C GLU A 607 18.36 26.48 12.02
N PHE A 608 18.25 25.14 12.06
CA PHE A 608 17.16 24.44 12.73
C PHE A 608 17.16 24.69 14.24
N CYS A 609 18.31 24.59 14.90
CA CYS A 609 18.43 24.85 16.34
C CYS A 609 18.00 26.27 16.73
N ALA A 610 18.25 27.25 15.85
CA ALA A 610 17.86 28.64 16.08
C ALA A 610 16.34 28.87 16.02
N ASP A 611 15.62 28.09 15.21
CA ASP A 611 14.18 28.27 14.98
C ASP A 611 13.50 26.96 14.50
N PRO A 612 13.32 25.96 15.38
CA PRO A 612 12.80 24.64 15.00
C PRO A 612 11.39 24.71 14.41
N ASP A 613 10.57 25.68 14.85
CA ASP A 613 9.17 25.83 14.43
C ASP A 613 9.00 26.38 13.01
N ASN A 614 9.98 27.13 12.51
CA ASN A 614 9.87 27.78 11.20
C ASN A 614 10.97 27.35 10.22
N TRP A 615 11.74 26.32 10.56
CA TRP A 615 12.75 25.74 9.68
C TRP A 615 12.19 25.38 8.29
N ASP A 616 10.96 24.85 8.26
CA ASP A 616 10.29 24.48 7.00
C ASP A 616 9.87 25.67 6.13
N LYS A 617 9.58 26.82 6.76
CA LYS A 617 9.14 28.02 6.04
C LYS A 617 10.31 28.73 5.37
N LYS A 618 11.49 28.74 6.03
CA LYS A 618 12.71 29.38 5.51
C LYS A 618 13.27 28.65 4.29
N ALA A 619 13.34 27.31 4.32
CA ALA A 619 13.82 26.51 3.19
C ALA A 619 12.95 26.67 1.93
N ASN A 620 11.64 26.78 2.10
CA ASN A 620 10.67 26.91 1.01
C ASN A 620 10.72 28.25 0.26
N ASN A 621 11.27 29.31 0.87
CA ASN A 621 11.41 30.61 0.20
C ASN A 621 12.53 30.60 -0.85
N ALA A 622 13.57 29.77 -0.67
CA ALA A 622 14.68 29.63 -1.63
C ALA A 622 14.30 28.83 -2.89
N LEU A 623 13.35 27.89 -2.78
CA LEU A 623 12.84 27.05 -3.88
C LEU A 623 11.57 27.59 -4.56
N SER A 624 11.15 28.81 -4.22
CA SER A 624 9.89 29.41 -4.69
C SER A 624 9.88 29.83 -6.17
N PHE A 625 10.92 29.56 -6.95
CA PHE A 625 11.01 29.94 -8.37
C PHE A 625 9.92 29.28 -9.27
N PHE A 626 9.32 28.17 -8.82
CA PHE A 626 8.17 27.52 -9.47
C PHE A 626 6.86 27.59 -8.67
N LYS A 627 6.83 28.33 -7.54
CA LYS A 627 5.57 28.58 -6.81
C LYS A 627 4.78 29.62 -7.59
N ASN A 628 3.92 29.12 -8.48
CA ASN A 628 2.89 29.86 -9.18
C ASN A 628 2.12 30.78 -8.20
N LYS A 629 1.73 31.95 -8.70
CA LYS A 629 1.08 33.06 -8.00
C LYS A 629 -0.32 32.75 -7.43
N ASP A 630 -0.73 31.48 -7.39
CA ASP A 630 -2.12 31.07 -7.14
C ASP A 630 -2.41 30.72 -5.66
N LYS A 631 -1.45 30.92 -4.75
CA LYS A 631 -1.66 30.62 -3.31
C LYS A 631 -2.62 31.56 -2.58
N GLU A 632 -3.12 32.62 -3.21
CA GLU A 632 -4.21 33.43 -2.63
C GLU A 632 -5.61 32.82 -2.84
N ALA A 633 -5.78 31.79 -3.67
CA ALA A 633 -7.10 31.18 -3.92
C ALA A 633 -7.40 29.92 -3.09
N VAL A 634 -6.42 29.32 -2.41
CA VAL A 634 -6.59 28.04 -1.68
C VAL A 634 -6.63 28.22 -0.14
N ALA A 635 -6.47 29.45 0.36
CA ALA A 635 -6.61 29.74 1.79
C ALA A 635 -8.08 29.75 2.29
N SER A 636 -9.07 29.56 1.41
CA SER A 636 -10.49 29.46 1.78
C SER A 636 -11.04 28.03 1.87
N GLU A 637 -10.23 26.98 1.63
CA GLU A 637 -10.68 25.57 1.67
C GLU A 637 -10.52 24.87 3.03
N GLN A 638 -10.14 25.59 4.09
CA GLN A 638 -10.25 25.05 5.47
C GLN A 638 -11.71 24.91 5.96
N ASN A 639 -12.71 25.34 5.17
CA ASN A 639 -14.13 25.14 5.44
C ASN A 639 -14.81 24.06 4.57
N SER A 640 -14.08 23.30 3.74
CA SER A 640 -14.67 22.24 2.91
C SER A 640 -14.64 20.85 3.55
N GLU A 641 -14.46 20.74 4.87
CA GLU A 641 -14.68 19.49 5.64
C GLU A 641 -16.17 19.11 5.76
N GLU A 642 -17.09 19.94 5.24
CA GLU A 642 -18.54 19.75 5.38
C GLU A 642 -19.22 18.93 4.27
N LEU A 643 -18.51 18.48 3.23
CA LEU A 643 -19.14 17.80 2.07
C LEU A 643 -19.19 16.27 2.11
N MET A 644 -18.79 15.63 3.22
CA MET A 644 -18.94 14.17 3.41
C MET A 644 -19.46 13.72 4.81
N PRO A 645 -20.65 14.15 5.28
CA PRO A 645 -21.39 13.43 6.33
C PRO A 645 -22.47 12.47 5.78
N LEU A 646 -22.70 12.39 4.46
CA LEU A 646 -23.85 11.65 3.92
C LEU A 646 -23.72 10.11 3.95
N LEU A 647 -22.58 9.54 4.37
CA LEU A 647 -22.38 8.08 4.44
C LEU A 647 -21.97 7.55 5.83
N SER A 648 -21.86 8.41 6.85
CA SER A 648 -21.45 7.98 8.21
C SER A 648 -22.58 7.98 9.25
N GLN A 649 -23.79 8.48 8.94
CA GLN A 649 -24.89 8.57 9.92
C GLN A 649 -25.96 7.46 9.84
N SER A 650 -25.87 6.47 8.97
CA SER A 650 -26.81 5.33 8.97
C SER A 650 -26.19 4.12 9.68
N GLY A 651 -26.23 4.09 11.01
CA GLY A 651 -25.66 2.95 11.74
C GLY A 651 -25.78 2.98 13.27
N GLN A 652 -26.72 3.73 13.84
CA GLN A 652 -27.14 3.56 15.24
C GLN A 652 -28.67 3.64 15.31
N THR A 653 -29.32 2.53 14.99
CA THR A 653 -30.69 2.26 15.46
C THR A 653 -30.79 0.79 15.83
N SER A 654 -30.73 0.54 17.14
CA SER A 654 -31.53 -0.44 17.89
C SER A 654 -31.85 -1.79 17.22
N SER A 655 -31.10 -2.83 17.61
CA SER A 655 -31.60 -4.08 18.23
C SER A 655 -30.44 -5.04 18.46
#